data_AF-A0A0P6JUD7-F1
#
_entry.id   AF-A0A0P6JUD7-F1
#
_cell.length_a   1.000
_cell.length_b   1.000
_cell.length_c   1.000
_cell.angle_alpha   90.00
_cell.angle_beta   90.00
_cell.angle_gamma   90.00
#
_symmetry.space_group_name_H-M   'P 1'
#
loop_
_entity.id
_entity.type
_entity.pdbx_description
1 polymer ?
#
loop_
_entity_poly.entity_id
_entity_poly.type
_entity_poly.pdbx_seq_one_letter_code
_entity_poly.pdbx_strand_id
1 'polypeptide(L)'
;MLARRPRDPLQVVRRRSQELKLQVDSLFSESQLKGALEPNKRQDIYQRCIQLKQAIDENKSTLQKLKKADEAAPVGNYDQRKEEEQALLDKLTHQLQELTVDISKENMTKTGAPTEKEEDSDSTKEQDDDGDDDDDDEEEEENSEESAGEEEESEEEEEQQEDESLKQAANKEYIALGDFTAQEAGDLTFKKGEILLIIEKKPDGWWIAKNAKGNEGLIPKTYVEPYNKEKEDQESSEEDSEEDVDVGDEAADRSEVKQRTDSRWNAVRKAISEINTVDVLTTMGAIPAGFRPSTLSQLLEEGNQFRASYFLQPELTASQLAFRDLVWDAKSSTIRSRPSHVSLVLTLWSCKMIPLPGTSIQVLSRHVRLCVFDGNRVLSNIHTVRATWQPKKPKTWAFSPQVTGILPCLLDGDCFIRSNSSSPDLRILFELGISYIRNSTGERGELSCGWAFLKLFDASGVPIPAKTYELLLNGGTPYEKGVEVDPSVSRRAHSSVFHQMLTMRRQPQLLIKLRSLNQRTRNMLSLLPETLIGSMSCSHLLVFYRQILGDVLLKDRMNSQSTDLISHPMLASFPKLFEQPEVMDALRSSWAEKESTLKRSEKRDRELLKASFLLVYHDCVLPLLHSTLLPPFKWAEEETEAARWKIIADFLKQTHENEGALQALLSQDGVHKPFDLLEQAYDFLDVGRKRAS
;
A
#
# COMPACT_ATOMS: atom_id res chain seq x y z
N MET A 1 -7.19 9.30 36.60
CA MET A 1 -7.20 10.59 35.89
C MET A 1 -6.14 11.49 36.52
N LEU A 2 -4.98 11.62 35.86
CA LEU A 2 -3.99 12.64 36.22
C LEU A 2 -4.24 13.83 35.30
N ALA A 3 -4.48 15.01 35.86
CA ALA A 3 -4.66 16.24 35.11
C ALA A 3 -3.44 16.46 34.20
N ARG A 4 -3.68 16.67 32.90
CA ARG A 4 -2.65 17.05 31.91
C ARG A 4 -1.86 18.24 32.47
N ARG A 5 -0.55 18.07 32.66
CA ARG A 5 0.33 19.21 32.98
C ARG A 5 0.25 20.23 31.83
N PRO A 6 0.23 21.54 32.11
CA PRO A 6 0.30 22.56 31.07
C PRO A 6 1.58 22.34 30.25
N ARG A 7 1.47 22.38 28.93
CA ARG A 7 2.59 22.12 28.00
C ARG A 7 3.52 23.33 27.99
N ASP A 8 4.81 23.05 27.94
CA ASP A 8 5.90 24.03 27.87
C ASP A 8 5.75 24.94 26.63
N PRO A 9 5.64 26.28 26.79
CA PRO A 9 5.36 27.21 25.69
C PRO A 9 6.34 27.14 24.51
N LEU A 10 7.64 26.95 24.77
CA LEU A 10 8.62 26.79 23.69
C LEU A 10 8.34 25.53 22.87
N GLN A 11 7.97 24.40 23.49
CA GLN A 11 7.63 23.18 22.74
C GLN A 11 6.41 23.36 21.84
N VAL A 12 5.43 24.18 22.25
CA VAL A 12 4.25 24.48 21.44
C VAL A 12 4.65 25.25 20.17
N VAL A 13 5.52 26.24 20.30
CA VAL A 13 6.04 27.01 19.15
C VAL A 13 6.87 26.13 18.23
N ARG A 14 7.76 25.28 18.76
CA ARG A 14 8.58 24.35 17.94
C ARG A 14 7.73 23.38 17.12
N ARG A 15 6.67 22.83 17.72
CA ARG A 15 5.75 21.95 17.00
C ARG A 15 5.05 22.69 15.86
N ARG A 16 4.56 23.92 16.11
CA ARG A 16 3.94 24.74 15.07
C ARG A 16 4.94 25.09 13.95
N SER A 17 6.20 25.35 14.27
CA SER A 17 7.24 25.56 13.26
C SER A 17 7.52 24.32 12.40
N GLN A 18 7.49 23.12 12.98
CA GLN A 18 7.63 21.87 12.22
C GLN A 18 6.45 21.65 11.28
N GLU A 19 5.23 21.95 11.72
CA GLU A 19 4.03 21.93 10.88
C GLU A 19 4.14 22.94 9.72
N LEU A 20 4.61 24.16 10.00
CA LEU A 20 4.85 25.18 8.97
C LEU A 20 5.94 24.76 7.98
N LYS A 21 7.02 24.14 8.45
CA LYS A 21 8.08 23.61 7.59
C LYS A 21 7.53 22.59 6.59
N LEU A 22 6.73 21.62 7.05
CA LEU A 22 6.14 20.62 6.18
C LEU A 22 5.23 21.24 5.10
N GLN A 23 4.50 22.30 5.45
CA GLN A 23 3.65 23.03 4.50
C GLN A 23 4.48 23.79 3.46
N VAL A 24 5.59 24.41 3.87
CA VAL A 24 6.52 25.08 2.94
C VAL A 24 7.21 24.08 2.02
N ASP A 25 7.70 22.96 2.55
CA ASP A 25 8.35 21.90 1.75
C ASP A 25 7.39 21.28 0.71
N SER A 26 6.12 21.10 1.10
CA SER A 26 5.05 20.65 0.20
C SER A 26 4.79 21.65 -0.92
N LEU A 27 4.72 22.95 -0.59
CA LEU A 27 4.46 24.01 -1.57
C LEU A 27 5.62 24.16 -2.56
N PHE A 28 6.86 24.00 -2.11
CA PHE A 28 8.05 23.96 -2.97
C PHE A 28 8.07 22.76 -3.90
N SER A 29 7.60 21.59 -3.44
CA SER A 29 7.50 20.40 -4.28
C SER A 29 6.43 20.57 -5.37
N GLU A 30 5.33 21.24 -5.03
CA GLU A 30 4.23 21.55 -5.96
C GLU A 30 4.67 22.55 -7.06
N SER A 31 5.54 23.51 -6.74
CA SER A 31 6.05 24.50 -7.71
C SER A 31 7.09 23.94 -8.68
N GLN A 32 7.77 22.83 -8.35
CA GLN A 32 8.78 22.18 -9.22
C GLN A 32 8.19 21.20 -10.25
N LEU A 33 6.90 20.89 -10.19
CA LEU A 33 6.24 19.99 -11.13
C LEU A 33 6.00 20.70 -12.48
N LYS A 34 6.38 20.05 -13.59
CA LYS A 34 6.24 20.57 -14.99
C LYS A 34 4.82 20.99 -15.41
N GLY A 35 3.78 20.67 -14.62
CA GLY A 35 2.39 21.10 -14.80
C GLY A 35 2.00 22.41 -14.10
N ALA A 36 2.92 23.07 -13.38
CA ALA A 36 2.68 24.34 -12.67
C ALA A 36 2.66 25.58 -13.58
N LEU A 37 2.56 25.41 -14.89
CA LEU A 37 2.51 26.48 -15.90
C LEU A 37 1.09 27.03 -16.15
N GLU A 38 0.04 26.44 -15.55
CA GLU A 38 -1.31 27.00 -15.64
C GLU A 38 -1.44 28.25 -14.76
N PRO A 39 -1.93 29.38 -15.31
CA PRO A 39 -1.98 30.66 -14.60
C PRO A 39 -2.80 30.62 -13.30
N ASN A 40 -3.86 29.82 -13.25
CA ASN A 40 -4.69 29.64 -12.04
C ASN A 40 -3.92 28.96 -10.90
N LYS A 41 -3.15 27.90 -11.21
CA LYS A 41 -2.33 27.20 -10.20
C LYS A 41 -1.20 28.08 -9.67
N ARG A 42 -0.65 28.96 -10.50
CA ARG A 42 0.36 29.94 -10.06
C ARG A 42 -0.23 30.96 -9.09
N GLN A 43 -1.43 31.46 -9.36
CA GLN A 43 -2.14 32.36 -8.46
C GLN A 43 -2.46 31.70 -7.12
N ASP A 44 -2.84 30.42 -7.14
CA ASP A 44 -3.07 29.62 -5.93
C ASP A 44 -1.79 29.42 -5.11
N ILE A 45 -0.67 29.06 -5.77
CA ILE A 45 0.64 28.92 -5.10
C ILE A 45 1.08 30.26 -4.50
N TYR A 46 0.90 31.36 -5.21
CA TYR A 46 1.21 32.72 -4.72
C TYR A 46 0.38 33.08 -3.48
N GLN A 47 -0.93 32.79 -3.50
CA GLN A 47 -1.80 33.05 -2.36
C GLN A 47 -1.42 32.20 -1.13
N ARG A 48 -1.06 30.93 -1.34
CA ARG A 48 -0.55 30.04 -0.27
C ARG A 48 0.80 30.52 0.28
N CYS A 49 1.69 31.06 -0.55
CA CYS A 49 2.94 31.67 -0.09
C CYS A 49 2.69 32.82 0.89
N ILE A 50 1.73 33.71 0.59
CA ILE A 50 1.36 34.83 1.47
C ILE A 50 0.79 34.32 2.80
N GLN A 51 -0.11 33.33 2.76
CA GLN A 51 -0.71 32.75 3.97
C GLN A 51 0.33 32.09 4.87
N LEU A 52 1.24 31.30 4.30
CA LEU A 52 2.31 30.64 5.06
C LEU A 52 3.31 31.65 5.63
N LYS A 53 3.65 32.70 4.86
CA LYS A 53 4.51 33.79 5.35
C LYS A 53 3.88 34.47 6.56
N GLN A 54 2.59 34.80 6.50
CA GLN A 54 1.87 35.40 7.63
C GLN A 54 1.86 34.48 8.86
N ALA A 55 1.62 33.17 8.67
CA ALA A 55 1.63 32.21 9.76
C ALA A 55 3.03 32.02 10.39
N ILE A 56 4.10 32.10 9.60
CA ILE A 56 5.50 32.10 10.07
C ILE A 56 5.80 33.37 10.85
N ASP A 57 5.39 34.54 10.37
CA ASP A 57 5.60 35.83 11.05
C ASP A 57 4.84 35.90 12.39
N GLU A 58 3.62 35.35 12.44
CA GLU A 58 2.87 35.15 13.68
C GLU A 58 3.62 34.25 14.67
N ASN A 59 4.15 33.12 14.20
CA ASN A 59 4.88 32.18 15.05
C ASN A 59 6.26 32.73 15.49
N LYS A 60 6.87 33.59 14.69
CA LYS A 60 8.07 34.36 15.05
C LYS A 60 7.76 35.41 16.11
N SER A 61 6.62 36.12 15.99
CA SER A 61 6.14 37.06 17.01
C SER A 61 5.87 36.37 18.36
N THR A 62 5.26 35.18 18.34
CA THR A 62 5.06 34.40 19.57
C THR A 62 6.38 33.94 20.17
N LEU A 63 7.32 33.42 19.36
CA LEU A 63 8.66 33.02 19.81
C LEU A 63 9.42 34.19 20.46
N GLN A 64 9.36 35.38 19.88
CA GLN A 64 10.03 36.57 20.42
C GLN A 64 9.47 36.99 21.78
N LYS A 65 8.15 36.89 21.98
CA LYS A 65 7.46 37.24 23.24
C LYS A 65 7.75 36.26 24.37
N LEU A 66 8.15 35.02 24.09
CA LEU A 66 8.46 34.02 25.11
C LEU A 66 9.73 34.36 25.89
N LYS A 67 9.65 34.32 27.21
CA LYS A 67 10.79 34.45 28.13
C LYS A 67 11.04 33.13 28.84
N LYS A 68 12.27 32.91 29.27
CA LYS A 68 12.67 31.74 30.07
C LYS A 68 11.83 31.53 31.34
N ALA A 69 11.24 32.61 31.88
CA ALA A 69 10.36 32.57 33.05
C ALA A 69 8.93 32.04 32.76
N ASP A 70 8.54 31.95 31.48
CA ASP A 70 7.23 31.46 31.07
C ASP A 70 7.18 29.91 31.02
N GLU A 71 8.32 29.24 31.18
CA GLU A 71 8.44 27.79 31.20
C GLU A 71 8.13 27.21 32.58
N ALA A 72 7.28 26.18 32.63
CA ALA A 72 6.87 25.53 33.88
C ALA A 72 7.99 24.66 34.51
N ALA A 73 9.01 24.30 33.72
CA ALA A 73 10.17 23.54 34.15
C ALA A 73 11.48 24.17 33.63
N PRO A 74 12.61 24.05 34.35
CA PRO A 74 13.90 24.55 33.87
C PRO A 74 14.31 23.84 32.57
N VAL A 75 14.21 24.53 31.44
CA VAL A 75 14.68 24.00 30.15
C VAL A 75 16.19 24.26 30.04
N GLY A 76 16.99 23.19 30.06
CA GLY A 76 18.41 23.25 29.72
C GLY A 76 18.60 23.75 28.28
N ASN A 77 19.55 24.67 28.07
CA ASN A 77 19.84 25.31 26.79
C ASN A 77 18.63 26.03 26.14
N TYR A 78 17.80 26.70 26.95
CA TYR A 78 16.63 27.46 26.47
C TYR A 78 16.98 28.49 25.38
N ASP A 79 18.00 29.31 25.62
CA ASP A 79 18.38 30.40 24.72
C ASP A 79 18.88 29.86 23.38
N GLN A 80 19.70 28.80 23.41
CA GLN A 80 20.16 28.09 22.21
C GLN A 80 18.98 27.51 21.41
N ARG A 81 18.03 26.84 22.07
CA ARG A 81 16.85 26.27 21.40
C ARG A 81 15.94 27.34 20.81
N LYS A 82 15.83 28.50 21.47
CA LYS A 82 15.07 29.64 20.97
C LYS A 82 15.74 30.25 19.73
N GLU A 83 17.08 30.32 19.71
CA GLU A 83 17.86 30.79 18.58
C GLU A 83 17.82 29.84 17.38
N GLU A 84 17.96 28.52 17.61
CA GLU A 84 17.79 27.49 16.57
C GLU A 84 16.41 27.56 15.91
N GLU A 85 15.37 27.79 16.72
CA GLU A 85 13.99 27.89 16.23
C GLU A 85 13.76 29.20 15.45
N GLN A 86 14.39 30.30 15.90
CA GLN A 86 14.36 31.57 15.18
C GLN A 86 15.05 31.45 13.82
N ALA A 87 16.22 30.79 13.76
CA ALA A 87 16.95 30.55 12.52
C ALA A 87 16.16 29.67 11.54
N LEU A 88 15.43 28.66 12.05
CA LEU A 88 14.56 27.84 11.22
C LEU A 88 13.43 28.67 10.59
N LEU A 89 12.72 29.48 11.39
CA LEU A 89 11.63 30.32 10.88
C LEU A 89 12.15 31.34 9.85
N ASP A 90 13.33 31.93 10.08
CA ASP A 90 13.97 32.84 9.12
C ASP A 90 14.34 32.17 7.80
N LYS A 91 14.83 30.91 7.86
CA LYS A 91 15.09 30.10 6.67
C LYS A 91 13.81 29.86 5.86
N LEU A 92 12.71 29.52 6.53
CA LEU A 92 11.42 29.30 5.86
C LEU A 92 10.88 30.59 5.23
N THR A 93 11.03 31.73 5.91
CA THR A 93 10.64 33.03 5.35
C THR A 93 11.44 33.35 4.08
N HIS A 94 12.75 33.08 4.06
CA HIS A 94 13.59 33.29 2.88
C HIS A 94 13.16 32.39 1.71
N GLN A 95 12.91 31.10 1.97
CA GLN A 95 12.43 30.17 0.96
C GLN A 95 11.11 30.65 0.33
N LEU A 96 10.13 31.07 1.13
CA LEU A 96 8.89 31.59 0.58
C LEU A 96 9.08 32.89 -0.21
N GLN A 97 10.01 33.76 0.20
CA GLN A 97 10.31 35.00 -0.52
C GLN A 97 10.95 34.73 -1.88
N GLU A 98 11.88 33.78 -1.96
CA GLU A 98 12.51 33.33 -3.20
C GLU A 98 11.45 32.80 -4.18
N LEU A 99 10.59 31.90 -3.70
CA LEU A 99 9.49 31.34 -4.49
C LEU A 99 8.50 32.42 -4.97
N THR A 100 8.18 33.40 -4.13
CA THR A 100 7.30 34.52 -4.49
C THR A 100 7.92 35.40 -5.59
N VAL A 101 9.23 35.64 -5.52
CA VAL A 101 9.97 36.42 -6.53
C VAL A 101 10.02 35.67 -7.85
N ASP A 102 10.24 34.36 -7.84
CA ASP A 102 10.29 33.54 -9.05
C ASP A 102 8.94 33.50 -9.77
N ILE A 103 7.85 33.32 -9.03
CA ILE A 103 6.47 33.38 -9.58
C ILE A 103 6.17 34.78 -10.15
N SER A 104 6.65 35.84 -9.50
CA SER A 104 6.44 37.22 -9.95
C SER A 104 7.24 37.58 -11.20
N LYS A 105 8.46 37.06 -11.35
CA LYS A 105 9.30 37.24 -12.55
C LYS A 105 8.71 36.55 -13.78
N GLU A 106 8.10 35.38 -13.60
CA GLU A 106 7.44 34.67 -14.70
C GLU A 106 6.19 35.41 -15.21
N ASN A 107 5.48 36.13 -14.35
CA ASN A 107 4.32 36.96 -14.75
C ASN A 107 4.70 38.20 -15.57
N MET A 108 5.95 38.68 -15.47
CA MET A 108 6.45 39.84 -16.24
C MET A 108 6.88 39.49 -17.67
N THR A 109 7.01 38.21 -18.02
CA THR A 109 7.42 37.77 -19.37
C THR A 109 6.29 37.74 -20.40
N LYS A 110 5.05 38.05 -20.00
CA LYS A 110 3.87 38.07 -20.90
C LYS A 110 3.23 39.45 -21.13
N THR A 111 3.86 40.54 -20.71
CA THR A 111 3.31 41.89 -20.93
C THR A 111 4.40 42.90 -21.30
N GLY A 112 4.72 42.97 -22.60
CA GLY A 112 5.07 44.23 -23.26
C GLY A 112 3.89 44.60 -24.18
N ALA A 113 3.37 45.81 -24.28
CA ALA A 113 3.83 47.12 -23.86
C ALA A 113 2.59 48.01 -23.52
N PRO A 114 2.77 49.16 -22.83
CA PRO A 114 1.67 49.94 -22.25
C PRO A 114 1.27 51.14 -23.10
N THR A 115 -0.03 51.49 -23.10
CA THR A 115 -0.50 52.87 -23.31
C THR A 115 -1.75 53.16 -22.46
N GLU A 116 -1.48 53.97 -21.46
CA GLU A 116 -2.28 54.90 -20.65
C GLU A 116 -3.70 55.30 -21.13
N LYS A 117 -4.69 55.26 -20.22
CA LYS A 117 -5.37 56.42 -19.57
C LYS A 117 -6.68 55.97 -18.88
N GLU A 118 -6.72 56.07 -17.55
CA GLU A 118 -7.57 56.97 -16.72
C GLU A 118 -9.05 56.53 -16.64
N GLU A 119 -9.45 56.03 -15.46
CA GLU A 119 -10.47 56.63 -14.53
C GLU A 119 -11.90 56.37 -15.06
N ASP A 120 -12.86 55.77 -14.37
CA ASP A 120 -13.26 55.89 -12.97
C ASP A 120 -14.40 54.88 -12.68
N SER A 121 -14.68 54.64 -11.41
CA SER A 121 -15.82 53.85 -10.94
C SER A 121 -17.09 54.71 -10.78
N ASP A 122 -18.28 54.22 -11.13
CA ASP A 122 -19.43 54.19 -10.20
C ASP A 122 -20.63 53.44 -10.82
N SER A 123 -21.69 53.35 -10.04
CA SER A 123 -22.64 52.27 -9.86
C SER A 123 -24.05 52.56 -10.39
N THR A 124 -24.89 51.54 -10.22
CA THR A 124 -26.35 51.56 -9.99
C THR A 124 -27.35 51.73 -11.16
N LYS A 125 -28.17 50.67 -11.26
CA LYS A 125 -29.65 50.61 -11.22
C LYS A 125 -30.50 51.04 -12.43
N GLU A 126 -31.34 50.05 -12.77
CA GLU A 126 -32.80 50.09 -13.01
C GLU A 126 -33.36 50.80 -14.25
N GLN A 127 -34.24 50.03 -14.90
CA GLN A 127 -35.49 50.38 -15.57
C GLN A 127 -35.50 50.68 -17.09
N ASP A 128 -36.20 49.75 -17.74
CA ASP A 128 -37.37 49.91 -18.60
C ASP A 128 -37.25 50.16 -20.12
N ASP A 129 -38.06 49.32 -20.78
CA ASP A 129 -38.85 49.49 -22.01
C ASP A 129 -38.24 49.34 -23.40
N ASP A 130 -38.75 48.27 -24.04
CA ASP A 130 -39.56 48.25 -25.26
C ASP A 130 -38.97 47.80 -26.60
N GLY A 131 -39.74 46.88 -27.21
CA GLY A 131 -39.77 46.57 -28.64
C GLY A 131 -39.47 45.11 -28.95
N ASP A 132 -40.42 44.19 -28.75
CA ASP A 132 -41.42 43.71 -29.74
C ASP A 132 -40.88 42.63 -30.70
N ASP A 133 -41.40 41.41 -30.53
CA ASP A 133 -42.28 40.70 -31.48
C ASP A 133 -42.05 39.19 -31.47
N ASP A 134 -42.99 38.52 -30.82
CA ASP A 134 -43.84 37.42 -31.31
C ASP A 134 -43.22 36.12 -31.86
N ASP A 135 -43.46 35.09 -31.04
CA ASP A 135 -44.26 33.90 -31.34
C ASP A 135 -43.76 32.81 -32.30
N ASP A 136 -43.66 31.65 -31.65
CA ASP A 136 -44.31 30.39 -32.02
C ASP A 136 -43.67 29.44 -33.05
N ASP A 137 -43.44 28.26 -32.49
CA ASP A 137 -43.95 26.97 -32.96
C ASP A 137 -43.02 26.00 -33.72
N GLU A 138 -42.88 24.87 -33.02
CA GLU A 138 -43.15 23.51 -33.47
C GLU A 138 -42.01 22.66 -34.06
N GLU A 139 -42.23 21.38 -33.79
CA GLU A 139 -41.31 20.26 -33.69
C GLU A 139 -41.10 19.51 -35.03
N GLU A 140 -40.29 18.45 -34.90
CA GLU A 140 -40.29 17.20 -35.66
C GLU A 140 -39.29 17.04 -36.83
N GLU A 141 -38.22 16.29 -36.50
CA GLU A 141 -37.92 14.92 -36.94
C GLU A 141 -37.72 14.56 -38.44
N GLU A 142 -36.85 13.54 -38.57
CA GLU A 142 -36.61 12.60 -39.68
C GLU A 142 -35.63 12.93 -40.84
N ASN A 143 -34.43 12.35 -40.69
CA ASN A 143 -33.90 11.23 -41.50
C ASN A 143 -33.33 11.48 -42.92
N SER A 144 -32.10 11.01 -43.17
CA SER A 144 -31.71 10.38 -44.46
C SER A 144 -30.36 9.67 -44.37
N GLU A 145 -30.30 8.54 -45.08
CA GLU A 145 -29.30 7.49 -45.08
C GLU A 145 -28.14 7.72 -46.08
N GLU A 146 -27.00 7.07 -45.77
CA GLU A 146 -25.98 6.46 -46.64
C GLU A 146 -25.21 7.25 -47.72
N SER A 147 -23.88 7.23 -47.60
CA SER A 147 -22.99 6.99 -48.75
C SER A 147 -21.67 6.34 -48.29
N ALA A 148 -21.37 5.19 -48.88
CA ALA A 148 -20.12 4.45 -48.74
C ALA A 148 -19.24 4.69 -49.97
N GLY A 149 -17.93 4.81 -49.75
CA GLY A 149 -16.90 4.70 -50.78
C GLY A 149 -15.73 5.63 -50.55
N GLU A 150 -14.59 5.05 -50.15
CA GLU A 150 -13.20 5.39 -50.50
C GLU A 150 -12.26 4.89 -49.38
N GLU A 151 -12.04 3.57 -49.38
CA GLU A 151 -10.77 2.97 -48.95
C GLU A 151 -9.88 2.96 -50.18
N GLU A 152 -8.65 3.46 -50.03
CA GLU A 152 -7.43 3.29 -50.86
C GLU A 152 -6.69 4.63 -50.96
N GLU A 153 -6.13 5.13 -49.84
CA GLU A 153 -5.02 6.10 -49.85
C GLU A 153 -4.29 6.27 -48.50
N SER A 154 -4.40 5.32 -47.55
CA SER A 154 -3.82 5.48 -46.21
C SER A 154 -2.69 4.50 -45.85
N GLU A 155 -2.32 3.56 -46.72
CA GLU A 155 -1.29 2.56 -46.40
C GLU A 155 0.15 3.00 -46.74
N GLU A 156 0.34 4.10 -47.47
CA GLU A 156 1.70 4.61 -47.82
C GLU A 156 2.20 5.73 -46.89
N GLU A 157 1.33 6.34 -46.08
CA GLU A 157 1.71 7.41 -45.13
C GLU A 157 2.14 6.89 -43.75
N GLU A 158 1.72 5.68 -43.36
CA GLU A 158 2.06 5.08 -42.05
C GLU A 158 3.50 4.55 -41.99
N GLU A 159 4.09 4.13 -43.11
CA GLU A 159 5.49 3.67 -43.15
C GLU A 159 6.51 4.82 -43.09
N GLN A 160 6.12 6.05 -43.43
CA GLN A 160 7.03 7.22 -43.45
C GLN A 160 7.06 7.97 -42.10
N GLN A 161 6.02 7.89 -41.27
CA GLN A 161 6.00 8.54 -39.95
C GLN A 161 6.68 7.72 -38.85
N GLU A 162 6.84 6.39 -39.00
CA GLU A 162 7.60 5.58 -38.04
C GLU A 162 9.13 5.80 -38.14
N ASP A 163 9.66 6.10 -39.33
CA ASP A 163 11.12 6.25 -39.55
C ASP A 163 11.69 7.60 -39.08
N GLU A 164 10.88 8.67 -39.02
CA GLU A 164 11.31 9.98 -38.49
C GLU A 164 11.37 10.00 -36.95
N SER A 165 10.48 9.27 -36.27
CA SER A 165 10.45 9.21 -34.79
C SER A 165 11.63 8.41 -34.20
N LEU A 166 12.17 7.45 -34.95
CA LEU A 166 13.34 6.64 -34.57
C LEU A 166 14.67 7.41 -34.73
N LYS A 167 14.73 8.38 -35.66
CA LYS A 167 15.93 9.21 -35.89
C LYS A 167 16.17 10.26 -34.79
N GLN A 168 15.15 10.73 -34.08
CA GLN A 168 15.33 11.69 -32.97
C GLN A 168 15.79 11.05 -31.63
N ALA A 169 15.80 9.71 -31.53
CA ALA A 169 16.27 8.98 -30.34
C ALA A 169 17.74 8.50 -30.43
N ALA A 170 18.43 8.83 -31.54
CA ALA A 170 19.72 8.29 -32.01
C ALA A 170 20.96 9.15 -31.68
N ASN A 171 20.90 10.01 -30.65
CA ASN A 171 22.06 10.83 -30.22
C ASN A 171 22.11 10.97 -28.68
N LYS A 172 21.95 9.85 -27.96
CA LYS A 172 22.07 9.83 -26.48
C LYS A 172 23.34 9.07 -26.07
N GLU A 173 24.05 9.62 -25.10
CA GLU A 173 25.23 9.02 -24.46
C GLU A 173 24.77 7.92 -23.48
N TYR A 174 25.40 6.76 -23.53
CA TYR A 174 25.15 5.63 -22.63
C TYR A 174 26.48 5.18 -22.00
N ILE A 175 26.45 4.68 -20.77
CA ILE A 175 27.62 4.13 -20.09
C ILE A 175 27.57 2.60 -20.10
N ALA A 176 28.72 1.97 -20.36
CA ALA A 176 28.86 0.52 -20.35
C ALA A 176 28.83 -0.05 -18.92
N LEU A 177 27.95 -1.02 -18.68
CA LEU A 177 27.78 -1.71 -17.40
C LEU A 177 28.83 -2.80 -17.15
N GLY A 178 29.50 -3.27 -18.21
CA GLY A 178 30.47 -4.36 -18.19
C GLY A 178 31.39 -4.32 -19.40
N ASP A 179 32.47 -5.09 -19.35
CA ASP A 179 33.36 -5.27 -20.49
C ASP A 179 32.68 -6.13 -21.56
N PHE A 180 32.81 -5.72 -22.83
CA PHE A 180 32.33 -6.46 -23.97
C PHE A 180 33.43 -6.57 -25.02
N THR A 181 33.82 -7.80 -25.33
CA THR A 181 34.82 -8.11 -26.37
C THR A 181 34.08 -8.57 -27.62
N ALA A 182 34.34 -7.92 -28.76
CA ALA A 182 33.75 -8.25 -30.04
C ALA A 182 33.95 -9.74 -30.38
N GLN A 183 32.86 -10.44 -30.70
CA GLN A 183 32.91 -11.86 -31.03
C GLN A 183 32.76 -12.08 -32.54
N GLU A 184 32.06 -11.17 -33.23
CA GLU A 184 31.87 -11.21 -34.68
C GLU A 184 32.40 -9.95 -35.38
N ALA A 185 32.67 -10.08 -36.68
CA ALA A 185 33.11 -8.96 -37.51
C ALA A 185 31.96 -7.96 -37.68
N GLY A 186 32.03 -6.85 -36.94
CA GLY A 186 30.96 -5.84 -36.88
C GLY A 186 30.60 -5.43 -35.46
N ASP A 187 31.03 -6.19 -34.45
CA ASP A 187 30.83 -5.85 -33.04
C ASP A 187 31.82 -4.77 -32.56
N LEU A 188 31.37 -3.89 -31.67
CA LEU A 188 32.23 -2.89 -31.04
C LEU A 188 32.75 -3.41 -29.70
N THR A 189 34.07 -3.48 -29.53
CA THR A 189 34.69 -3.79 -28.22
C THR A 189 34.70 -2.53 -27.34
N PHE A 190 34.22 -2.65 -26.10
CA PHE A 190 34.21 -1.58 -25.10
C PHE A 190 34.41 -2.11 -23.69
N LYS A 191 34.85 -1.24 -22.76
CA LYS A 191 35.07 -1.59 -21.35
C LYS A 191 33.98 -1.02 -20.44
N LYS A 192 33.79 -1.63 -19.27
CA LYS A 192 32.92 -1.12 -18.20
C LYS A 192 33.28 0.33 -17.88
N GLY A 193 32.27 1.18 -17.81
CA GLY A 193 32.40 2.62 -17.57
C GLY A 193 32.67 3.46 -18.82
N GLU A 194 32.85 2.85 -20.00
CA GLU A 194 33.07 3.59 -21.25
C GLU A 194 31.76 4.22 -21.74
N ILE A 195 31.82 5.48 -22.17
CA ILE A 195 30.68 6.21 -22.72
C ILE A 195 30.59 5.94 -24.22
N LEU A 196 29.42 5.48 -24.65
CA LEU A 196 29.10 5.11 -26.02
C LEU A 196 27.95 5.97 -26.54
N LEU A 197 28.10 6.47 -27.77
CA LEU A 197 27.05 7.19 -28.47
C LEU A 197 26.22 6.22 -29.30
N ILE A 198 24.93 6.08 -29.01
CA ILE A 198 24.05 5.17 -29.77
C ILE A 198 23.61 5.84 -31.07
N ILE A 199 24.07 5.31 -32.21
CA ILE A 199 23.74 5.78 -33.56
C ILE A 199 22.41 5.17 -34.04
N GLU A 200 22.13 3.92 -33.71
CA GLU A 200 20.92 3.24 -34.19
C GLU A 200 20.43 2.20 -33.17
N LYS A 201 19.12 2.15 -32.94
CA LYS A 201 18.47 1.19 -32.04
C LYS A 201 17.65 0.19 -32.84
N LYS A 202 18.11 -1.05 -32.97
CA LYS A 202 17.35 -2.12 -33.61
C LYS A 202 16.46 -2.86 -32.59
N PRO A 203 15.28 -3.36 -33.02
CA PRO A 203 14.30 -4.02 -32.14
C PRO A 203 14.75 -5.42 -31.68
N ASP A 204 15.74 -6.01 -32.33
CA ASP A 204 16.34 -7.31 -31.99
C ASP A 204 17.26 -7.27 -30.75
N GLY A 205 17.49 -6.09 -30.17
CA GLY A 205 18.30 -5.88 -28.98
C GLY A 205 19.79 -5.59 -29.25
N TRP A 206 20.21 -5.48 -30.52
CA TRP A 206 21.55 -5.08 -30.92
C TRP A 206 21.56 -3.66 -31.47
N TRP A 207 22.34 -2.78 -30.85
CA TRP A 207 22.39 -1.36 -31.19
C TRP A 207 23.70 -1.03 -31.89
N ILE A 208 23.69 -0.08 -32.82
CA ILE A 208 24.92 0.45 -33.39
C ILE A 208 25.37 1.60 -32.52
N ALA A 209 26.60 1.50 -32.01
CA ALA A 209 27.19 2.52 -31.16
C ALA A 209 28.56 2.95 -31.68
N LYS A 210 28.97 4.15 -31.26
CA LYS A 210 30.29 4.72 -31.51
C LYS A 210 31.00 4.95 -30.19
N ASN A 211 32.21 4.43 -30.05
CA ASN A 211 33.04 4.73 -28.87
C ASN A 211 33.77 6.07 -29.02
N ALA A 212 34.39 6.53 -27.93
CA ALA A 212 35.17 7.77 -27.92
C ALA A 212 36.37 7.76 -28.91
N LYS A 213 36.81 6.58 -29.36
CA LYS A 213 37.88 6.41 -30.36
C LYS A 213 37.36 6.54 -31.80
N GLY A 214 36.06 6.72 -31.99
CA GLY A 214 35.41 6.88 -33.28
C GLY A 214 35.11 5.57 -34.01
N ASN A 215 35.32 4.42 -33.38
CA ASN A 215 34.99 3.11 -33.95
C ASN A 215 33.49 2.85 -33.76
N GLU A 216 32.86 2.36 -34.82
CA GLU A 216 31.43 2.05 -34.86
C GLU A 216 31.23 0.53 -34.96
N GLY A 217 30.23 0.02 -34.27
CA GLY A 217 29.89 -1.40 -34.32
C GLY A 217 28.68 -1.75 -33.44
N LEU A 218 28.28 -3.01 -33.53
CA LEU A 218 27.14 -3.55 -32.81
C LEU A 218 27.48 -3.79 -31.34
N ILE A 219 26.54 -3.42 -30.48
CA ILE A 219 26.60 -3.64 -29.04
C ILE A 219 25.27 -4.22 -28.53
N PRO A 220 25.26 -5.12 -27.55
CA PRO A 220 24.04 -5.59 -26.93
C PRO A 220 23.46 -4.52 -25.99
N LYS A 221 22.17 -4.21 -26.15
CA LYS A 221 21.44 -3.26 -25.28
C LYS A 221 21.62 -3.55 -23.79
N THR A 222 21.73 -4.82 -23.41
CA THR A 222 21.83 -5.26 -22.01
C THR A 222 23.13 -4.85 -21.31
N TYR A 223 24.12 -4.35 -22.05
CA TYR A 223 25.43 -3.95 -21.52
C TYR A 223 25.56 -2.43 -21.33
N VAL A 224 24.51 -1.65 -21.59
CA VAL A 224 24.57 -0.18 -21.55
C VAL A 224 23.37 0.43 -20.85
N GLU A 225 23.57 1.53 -20.13
CA GLU A 225 22.50 2.33 -19.51
C GLU A 225 22.63 3.83 -19.86
N PRO A 226 21.55 4.62 -19.88
CA PRO A 226 21.63 6.04 -20.22
C PRO A 226 22.57 6.80 -19.26
N TYR A 227 23.53 7.56 -19.81
CA TYR A 227 24.46 8.35 -19.02
C TYR A 227 23.85 9.72 -18.69
N ASN A 228 23.62 10.01 -17.40
CA ASN A 228 23.10 11.29 -16.91
C ASN A 228 24.22 12.04 -16.14
N LYS A 229 24.67 13.17 -16.69
CA LYS A 229 25.79 13.99 -16.16
C LYS A 229 25.57 14.67 -14.80
N GLU A 230 24.46 14.45 -14.10
CA GLU A 230 24.11 15.17 -12.86
C GLU A 230 24.43 14.41 -11.56
N LYS A 231 25.22 13.33 -11.60
CA LYS A 231 25.49 12.48 -10.43
C LYS A 231 26.95 12.29 -10.01
N GLU A 232 27.93 12.93 -10.67
CA GLU A 232 29.36 12.66 -10.40
C GLU A 232 30.08 13.70 -9.50
N ASP A 233 29.41 14.74 -8.99
CA ASP A 233 30.08 15.79 -8.19
C ASP A 233 30.09 15.57 -6.65
N GLN A 234 29.80 14.36 -6.14
CA GLN A 234 29.79 14.11 -4.67
C GLN A 234 30.50 12.84 -4.16
N GLU A 235 31.31 12.15 -4.97
CA GLU A 235 32.14 11.04 -4.47
C GLU A 235 33.57 11.13 -5.01
N SER A 236 34.33 12.12 -4.52
CA SER A 236 35.80 12.12 -4.65
C SER A 236 36.47 12.80 -3.44
N SER A 237 36.57 12.07 -2.33
CA SER A 237 37.69 12.20 -1.39
C SER A 237 37.50 11.16 -0.29
N GLU A 238 38.32 10.10 -0.31
CA GLU A 238 38.92 9.44 0.86
C GLU A 238 39.59 8.15 0.38
N GLU A 239 40.81 8.29 -0.16
CA GLU A 239 41.86 7.28 0.01
C GLU A 239 42.92 7.92 0.91
N ASP A 240 43.25 7.30 2.04
CA ASP A 240 44.65 6.94 2.32
C ASP A 240 44.80 5.87 3.42
N SER A 241 45.71 4.92 3.16
CA SER A 241 46.52 4.02 4.01
C SER A 241 45.92 3.40 5.30
N GLU A 242 46.06 2.09 5.56
CA GLU A 242 47.31 1.45 6.02
C GLU A 242 47.32 -0.09 5.81
N GLU A 243 48.52 -0.64 5.91
CA GLU A 243 49.13 -1.81 5.29
C GLU A 243 48.75 -3.22 5.82
N ASP A 244 49.04 -4.19 4.96
CA ASP A 244 49.03 -5.65 5.10
C ASP A 244 49.85 -6.23 6.26
N VAL A 245 49.37 -7.36 6.81
CA VAL A 245 50.26 -8.46 7.22
C VAL A 245 49.65 -9.80 6.78
N ASP A 246 50.35 -10.45 5.87
CA ASP A 246 50.11 -11.78 5.31
C ASP A 246 50.61 -12.90 6.26
N VAL A 247 49.82 -13.97 6.43
CA VAL A 247 50.30 -15.34 6.69
C VAL A 247 49.31 -16.35 6.07
N GLY A 248 49.73 -16.99 4.99
CA GLY A 248 49.05 -18.14 4.35
C GLY A 248 49.07 -19.44 5.15
N ASP A 249 48.14 -20.36 4.91
CA ASP A 249 48.23 -21.39 3.86
C ASP A 249 46.98 -22.31 3.82
N GLU A 250 46.59 -22.69 2.60
CA GLU A 250 46.02 -23.95 2.05
C GLU A 250 45.14 -24.91 2.92
N ALA A 251 44.08 -25.60 2.47
CA ALA A 251 43.48 -25.85 1.15
C ALA A 251 42.08 -26.52 1.27
N ALA A 252 41.33 -26.41 0.16
CA ALA A 252 40.40 -27.37 -0.46
C ALA A 252 38.92 -27.53 0.00
N ASP A 253 38.07 -27.31 -1.02
CA ASP A 253 36.79 -27.95 -1.37
C ASP A 253 35.49 -27.24 -0.98
N ARG A 254 34.94 -26.44 -1.91
CA ARG A 254 33.49 -26.46 -2.16
C ARG A 254 33.09 -25.90 -3.53
N SER A 255 32.46 -26.77 -4.30
CA SER A 255 31.67 -26.52 -5.51
C SER A 255 30.86 -25.21 -5.50
N GLU A 256 31.04 -24.43 -6.55
CA GLU A 256 30.37 -23.16 -6.84
C GLU A 256 28.84 -23.31 -6.99
N VAL A 257 28.10 -22.58 -6.14
CA VAL A 257 26.69 -22.30 -6.35
C VAL A 257 26.59 -21.00 -7.14
N LYS A 258 26.11 -21.09 -8.39
CA LYS A 258 25.79 -19.94 -9.25
C LYS A 258 24.91 -18.94 -8.50
N GLN A 259 25.45 -17.76 -8.19
CA GLN A 259 24.67 -16.61 -7.78
C GLN A 259 23.88 -16.10 -8.99
N ARG A 260 22.54 -16.15 -8.89
CA ARG A 260 21.64 -15.44 -9.80
C ARG A 260 21.14 -14.17 -9.11
N THR A 261 21.27 -13.10 -9.87
CA THR A 261 20.74 -11.76 -9.65
C THR A 261 19.23 -11.79 -9.51
N ASP A 262 18.69 -10.96 -8.62
CA ASP A 262 17.42 -10.26 -8.83
C ASP A 262 17.46 -9.00 -7.99
N SER A 263 17.09 -7.87 -8.57
CA SER A 263 17.05 -6.52 -7.97
C SER A 263 16.25 -6.45 -6.65
N ARG A 264 15.48 -7.50 -6.34
CA ARG A 264 14.77 -7.73 -5.09
C ARG A 264 15.69 -8.08 -3.90
N TRP A 265 16.85 -8.69 -4.15
CA TRP A 265 17.86 -8.94 -3.13
C TRP A 265 18.57 -7.67 -2.66
N ASN A 266 18.60 -6.62 -3.49
CA ASN A 266 19.18 -5.34 -3.09
C ASN A 266 18.30 -4.61 -2.07
N ALA A 267 16.97 -4.76 -2.11
CA ALA A 267 16.08 -4.25 -1.07
C ALA A 267 16.28 -4.98 0.27
N VAL A 268 16.40 -6.31 0.22
CA VAL A 268 16.70 -7.14 1.41
C VAL A 268 18.10 -6.83 1.96
N ARG A 269 19.11 -6.62 1.10
CA ARG A 269 20.45 -6.18 1.53
C ARG A 269 20.46 -4.76 2.05
N LYS A 270 19.66 -3.85 1.48
CA LYS A 270 19.53 -2.46 1.96
C LYS A 270 18.93 -2.42 3.37
N ALA A 271 17.98 -3.31 3.66
CA ALA A 271 17.45 -3.53 5.01
C ALA A 271 18.44 -4.18 5.99
N ILE A 272 19.51 -4.82 5.47
CA ILE A 272 20.61 -5.40 6.26
C ILE A 272 21.74 -4.37 6.46
N SER A 273 21.89 -3.37 5.58
CA SER A 273 22.97 -2.38 5.61
C SER A 273 22.66 -1.09 6.38
N GLU A 274 21.39 -0.78 6.65
CA GLU A 274 21.04 0.27 7.61
C GLU A 274 21.31 -0.28 9.03
N ILE A 275 22.08 0.44 9.86
CA ILE A 275 22.37 0.06 11.25
C ILE A 275 21.04 -0.21 11.97
N ASN A 276 20.69 -1.48 12.10
CA ASN A 276 19.33 -1.90 12.42
C ASN A 276 19.02 -1.47 13.85
N THR A 277 17.94 -0.71 14.05
CA THR A 277 17.41 -0.37 15.39
C THR A 277 17.22 -1.63 16.23
N VAL A 278 16.98 -2.77 15.58
CA VAL A 278 16.88 -4.11 16.16
C VAL A 278 18.22 -4.67 16.66
N ASP A 279 19.34 -4.39 16.00
CA ASP A 279 20.67 -4.83 16.48
C ASP A 279 21.07 -4.06 17.74
N VAL A 280 20.71 -2.77 17.80
CA VAL A 280 20.83 -1.96 19.03
C VAL A 280 19.95 -2.54 20.14
N LEU A 281 18.69 -2.88 19.84
CA LEU A 281 17.78 -3.50 20.83
C LEU A 281 18.29 -4.86 21.31
N THR A 282 18.82 -5.69 20.41
CA THR A 282 19.40 -6.99 20.76
C THR A 282 20.63 -6.82 21.64
N THR A 283 21.52 -5.89 21.28
CA THR A 283 22.73 -5.56 22.04
C THR A 283 22.41 -5.01 23.43
N MET A 284 21.34 -4.23 23.55
CA MET A 284 20.83 -3.72 24.83
C MET A 284 20.06 -4.79 25.65
N GLY A 285 19.91 -6.01 25.15
CA GLY A 285 19.12 -7.07 25.80
C GLY A 285 17.61 -6.78 25.84
N ALA A 286 17.14 -5.85 25.01
CA ALA A 286 15.74 -5.44 24.93
C ALA A 286 14.86 -6.47 24.22
N ILE A 287 15.43 -7.33 23.38
CA ILE A 287 14.69 -8.33 22.61
C ILE A 287 15.44 -9.67 22.59
N PRO A 288 14.72 -10.81 22.56
CA PRO A 288 15.34 -12.12 22.42
C PRO A 288 16.17 -12.25 21.13
N ALA A 289 17.27 -13.01 21.19
CA ALA A 289 18.24 -13.12 20.08
C ALA A 289 17.65 -13.65 18.75
N GLY A 290 16.57 -14.43 18.82
CA GLY A 290 15.88 -14.95 17.64
C GLY A 290 14.89 -13.98 16.99
N PHE A 291 14.65 -12.79 17.57
CA PHE A 291 13.69 -11.83 17.05
C PHE A 291 14.34 -10.98 15.94
N ARG A 292 13.54 -10.59 14.94
CA ARG A 292 13.94 -9.77 13.80
C ARG A 292 12.85 -8.75 13.45
N PRO A 293 13.11 -7.71 12.62
CA PRO A 293 12.02 -6.98 11.97
C PRO A 293 11.06 -7.95 11.27
N SER A 294 9.75 -7.67 11.31
CA SER A 294 8.78 -8.55 10.63
C SER A 294 8.92 -8.47 9.12
N THR A 295 9.21 -9.61 8.49
CA THR A 295 9.34 -9.72 7.04
C THR A 295 8.01 -9.45 6.34
N LEU A 296 6.91 -10.00 6.86
CA LEU A 296 5.58 -9.81 6.26
C LEU A 296 5.04 -8.39 6.52
N SER A 297 5.44 -7.71 7.60
CA SER A 297 5.12 -6.29 7.80
C SER A 297 5.78 -5.42 6.74
N GLN A 298 7.10 -5.61 6.53
CA GLN A 298 7.86 -4.87 5.53
C GLN A 298 7.27 -5.06 4.13
N LEU A 299 6.91 -6.30 3.74
CA LEU A 299 6.25 -6.55 2.46
C LEU A 299 4.91 -5.82 2.34
N LEU A 300 4.11 -5.74 3.41
CA LEU A 300 2.84 -4.99 3.41
C LEU A 300 3.03 -3.47 3.29
N GLU A 301 4.15 -2.95 3.78
CA GLU A 301 4.53 -1.54 3.67
C GLU A 301 5.09 -1.20 2.27
N GLU A 302 5.84 -2.11 1.66
CA GLU A 302 6.48 -1.93 0.35
C GLU A 302 5.52 -1.87 -0.84
N GLY A 303 4.37 -2.56 -0.79
CA GLY A 303 3.49 -2.57 -1.96
C GLY A 303 2.10 -3.18 -1.80
N ASN A 304 1.19 -2.71 -2.64
CA ASN A 304 -0.21 -3.14 -2.67
C ASN A 304 -0.40 -4.60 -3.11
N GLN A 305 0.58 -5.20 -3.79
CA GLN A 305 0.52 -6.56 -4.31
C GLN A 305 0.36 -7.67 -3.24
N PHE A 306 0.55 -7.35 -1.96
CA PHE A 306 0.33 -8.28 -0.84
C PHE A 306 -0.93 -7.95 -0.03
N ARG A 307 -1.66 -6.91 -0.41
CA ARG A 307 -2.91 -6.51 0.24
C ARG A 307 -4.08 -7.30 -0.30
N ALA A 308 -5.08 -7.50 0.54
CA ALA A 308 -6.24 -8.28 0.14
C ALA A 308 -7.11 -7.52 -0.87
N SER A 309 -7.10 -6.18 -0.77
CA SER A 309 -7.70 -5.27 -1.77
C SER A 309 -7.23 -5.56 -3.20
N TYR A 310 -5.94 -5.85 -3.40
CA TYR A 310 -5.38 -6.20 -4.71
C TYR A 310 -5.96 -7.52 -5.23
N PHE A 311 -5.97 -8.58 -4.42
CA PHE A 311 -6.43 -9.91 -4.86
C PHE A 311 -7.94 -10.01 -5.09
N LEU A 312 -8.74 -9.11 -4.52
CA LEU A 312 -10.19 -9.04 -4.79
C LEU A 312 -10.52 -8.52 -6.19
N GLN A 313 -9.61 -7.74 -6.78
CA GLN A 313 -9.78 -7.16 -8.11
C GLN A 313 -9.69 -8.23 -9.19
N PRO A 314 -10.49 -8.09 -10.26
CA PRO A 314 -10.43 -9.01 -11.37
C PRO A 314 -9.06 -8.93 -12.06
N GLU A 315 -8.64 -10.07 -12.59
CA GLU A 315 -7.36 -10.19 -13.27
C GLU A 315 -7.59 -10.28 -14.77
N LEU A 316 -6.89 -9.44 -15.53
CA LEU A 316 -6.99 -9.44 -16.98
C LEU A 316 -6.22 -10.63 -17.58
N THR A 317 -6.70 -11.09 -18.73
CA THR A 317 -5.98 -12.03 -19.59
C THR A 317 -4.73 -11.38 -20.20
N ALA A 318 -3.85 -12.17 -20.80
CA ALA A 318 -2.62 -11.64 -21.41
C ALA A 318 -2.89 -10.63 -22.54
N SER A 319 -3.99 -10.79 -23.29
CA SER A 319 -4.42 -9.83 -24.30
C SER A 319 -5.08 -8.58 -23.72
N GLN A 320 -5.39 -8.57 -22.41
CA GLN A 320 -6.16 -7.53 -21.72
C GLN A 320 -7.60 -7.33 -22.23
N LEU A 321 -8.09 -8.19 -23.12
CA LEU A 321 -9.44 -8.10 -23.71
C LEU A 321 -10.54 -8.85 -22.94
N ALA A 322 -10.16 -9.61 -21.92
CA ALA A 322 -11.09 -10.39 -21.10
C ALA A 322 -10.56 -10.58 -19.69
N PHE A 323 -11.46 -10.89 -18.75
CA PHE A 323 -11.08 -11.28 -17.39
C PHE A 323 -10.75 -12.78 -17.34
N ARG A 324 -9.66 -13.10 -16.64
CA ARG A 324 -9.20 -14.48 -16.44
C ARG A 324 -9.96 -15.18 -15.32
N ASP A 325 -10.24 -14.45 -14.25
CA ASP A 325 -10.78 -14.98 -13.00
C ASP A 325 -12.22 -14.54 -12.71
N LEU A 326 -12.89 -13.92 -13.69
CA LEU A 326 -14.28 -13.50 -13.64
C LEU A 326 -14.96 -13.89 -14.95
N VAL A 327 -15.88 -14.85 -14.91
CA VAL A 327 -16.57 -15.38 -16.10
C VAL A 327 -18.04 -15.54 -15.79
N TRP A 328 -18.93 -15.14 -16.69
CA TRP A 328 -20.37 -15.27 -16.52
C TRP A 328 -20.87 -16.68 -16.83
N ASP A 329 -21.84 -17.17 -16.06
CA ASP A 329 -22.60 -18.39 -16.33
C ASP A 329 -24.08 -18.06 -16.49
N ALA A 330 -24.53 -18.04 -17.76
CA ALA A 330 -25.91 -17.74 -18.12
C ALA A 330 -26.93 -18.72 -17.51
N LYS A 331 -26.56 -19.98 -17.27
CA LYS A 331 -27.49 -20.98 -16.72
C LYS A 331 -27.82 -20.71 -15.26
N SER A 332 -26.83 -20.30 -14.48
CA SER A 332 -26.99 -20.00 -13.06
C SER A 332 -27.21 -18.51 -12.79
N SER A 333 -27.24 -17.67 -13.84
CA SER A 333 -27.35 -16.22 -13.78
C SER A 333 -26.39 -15.61 -12.75
N THR A 334 -25.13 -16.03 -12.78
CA THR A 334 -24.09 -15.54 -11.88
C THR A 334 -22.70 -15.82 -12.42
N ILE A 335 -21.67 -15.41 -11.69
CA ILE A 335 -20.28 -15.76 -11.98
C ILE A 335 -20.05 -17.27 -11.84
N ARG A 336 -19.25 -17.80 -12.76
CA ARG A 336 -18.88 -19.21 -12.80
C ARG A 336 -18.04 -19.58 -11.58
N SER A 337 -18.43 -20.67 -10.92
CA SER A 337 -17.63 -21.31 -9.88
C SER A 337 -16.28 -21.77 -10.43
N ARG A 338 -15.18 -21.37 -9.75
CA ARG A 338 -13.82 -21.79 -10.09
C ARG A 338 -13.18 -22.50 -8.88
N PRO A 339 -13.02 -23.83 -8.92
CA PRO A 339 -12.29 -24.55 -7.88
C PRO A 339 -10.80 -24.23 -7.98
N SER A 340 -10.17 -23.93 -6.84
CA SER A 340 -8.71 -23.77 -6.75
C SER A 340 -8.05 -25.12 -6.48
N HIS A 341 -6.80 -25.29 -6.91
CA HIS A 341 -5.96 -26.46 -6.57
C HIS A 341 -5.93 -26.74 -5.06
N VAL A 342 -5.79 -25.68 -4.25
CA VAL A 342 -5.92 -25.72 -2.80
C VAL A 342 -7.13 -24.90 -2.36
N SER A 343 -8.03 -25.54 -1.60
CA SER A 343 -9.09 -24.84 -0.88
C SER A 343 -9.38 -25.55 0.45
N LEU A 344 -9.06 -24.87 1.56
CA LEU A 344 -9.20 -25.41 2.91
C LEU A 344 -9.57 -24.33 3.93
N VAL A 345 -9.93 -24.76 5.14
CA VAL A 345 -10.06 -23.85 6.28
C VAL A 345 -9.01 -24.20 7.33
N LEU A 346 -8.34 -23.16 7.80
CA LEU A 346 -7.35 -23.22 8.86
C LEU A 346 -7.88 -22.47 10.07
N THR A 347 -7.81 -23.10 11.24
CA THR A 347 -8.11 -22.47 12.52
C THR A 347 -6.82 -22.26 13.31
N LEU A 348 -6.48 -21.02 13.63
CA LEU A 348 -5.46 -20.68 14.62
C LEU A 348 -6.01 -20.96 16.02
N TRP A 349 -5.30 -21.73 16.84
CA TRP A 349 -5.75 -22.08 18.20
C TRP A 349 -5.00 -21.30 19.27
N SER A 350 -3.68 -21.45 19.30
CA SER A 350 -2.85 -20.79 20.30
C SER A 350 -1.38 -20.81 19.91
N CYS A 351 -0.63 -19.83 20.39
CA CYS A 351 0.82 -19.86 20.43
C CYS A 351 1.27 -20.13 21.88
N LYS A 352 2.29 -20.96 22.07
CA LYS A 352 2.82 -21.32 23.41
C LYS A 352 4.31 -21.06 23.47
N MET A 353 4.79 -20.77 24.68
CA MET A 353 6.20 -20.56 25.00
C MET A 353 6.86 -19.42 24.21
N ILE A 354 6.09 -18.44 23.74
CA ILE A 354 6.64 -17.29 23.02
C ILE A 354 7.50 -16.47 23.99
N PRO A 355 8.78 -16.17 23.65
CA PRO A 355 9.63 -15.34 24.47
C PRO A 355 9.04 -13.94 24.66
N LEU A 356 9.29 -13.37 25.84
CA LEU A 356 8.82 -12.03 26.14
C LEU A 356 9.88 -11.02 25.71
N PRO A 357 9.49 -9.91 25.09
CA PRO A 357 10.42 -8.81 24.92
C PRO A 357 10.81 -8.20 26.28
N GLY A 358 11.95 -7.52 26.31
CA GLY A 358 12.46 -6.79 27.47
C GLY A 358 11.61 -5.57 27.82
N THR A 359 11.84 -5.02 29.01
CA THR A 359 11.05 -3.91 29.60
C THR A 359 11.25 -2.56 28.90
N SER A 360 12.22 -2.44 28.00
CA SER A 360 12.48 -1.22 27.23
C SER A 360 11.47 -1.00 26.09
N ILE A 361 10.69 -2.02 25.73
CA ILE A 361 9.63 -1.90 24.73
C ILE A 361 8.26 -2.23 25.35
N GLN A 362 7.26 -1.44 24.98
CA GLN A 362 5.87 -1.67 25.34
C GLN A 362 5.18 -2.35 24.16
N VAL A 363 4.65 -3.56 24.39
CA VAL A 363 3.89 -4.31 23.37
C VAL A 363 2.49 -3.74 23.26
N LEU A 364 2.14 -3.27 22.06
CA LEU A 364 0.84 -2.72 21.72
C LEU A 364 -0.12 -3.79 21.17
N SER A 365 0.39 -4.71 20.35
CA SER A 365 -0.42 -5.78 19.75
C SER A 365 0.39 -7.07 19.60
N ARG A 366 -0.32 -8.19 19.56
CA ARG A 366 0.19 -9.54 19.27
C ARG A 366 -0.66 -10.13 18.17
N HIS A 367 -0.05 -10.70 17.15
CA HIS A 367 -0.78 -11.18 15.98
C HIS A 367 0.00 -12.26 15.24
N VAL A 368 -0.69 -12.95 14.33
CA VAL A 368 -0.09 -13.85 13.35
C VAL A 368 -0.39 -13.30 11.97
N ARG A 369 0.64 -13.15 11.15
CA ARG A 369 0.49 -12.94 9.71
C ARG A 369 0.70 -14.26 8.99
N LEU A 370 -0.18 -14.55 8.03
CA LEU A 370 -0.04 -15.74 7.20
C LEU A 370 -0.25 -15.45 5.72
N CYS A 371 0.47 -16.19 4.88
CA CYS A 371 0.36 -16.12 3.44
C CYS A 371 0.71 -17.47 2.79
N VAL A 372 0.29 -17.64 1.54
CA VAL A 372 0.74 -18.74 0.69
C VAL A 372 2.16 -18.40 0.19
N PHE A 373 3.07 -19.36 0.30
CA PHE A 373 4.48 -19.21 0.01
C PHE A 373 4.99 -20.41 -0.79
N ASP A 374 5.87 -20.19 -1.76
CA ASP A 374 6.40 -21.24 -2.64
C ASP A 374 7.83 -21.71 -2.32
N GLY A 375 8.37 -21.28 -1.17
CA GLY A 375 9.76 -21.51 -0.80
C GLY A 375 10.66 -20.30 -1.04
N ASN A 376 10.27 -19.39 -1.93
CA ASN A 376 11.07 -18.21 -2.27
C ASN A 376 10.26 -16.89 -2.26
N ARG A 377 8.97 -16.94 -2.62
CA ARG A 377 8.11 -15.76 -2.77
C ARG A 377 6.74 -15.98 -2.13
N VAL A 378 6.17 -14.88 -1.65
CA VAL A 378 4.77 -14.79 -1.24
C VAL A 378 3.88 -14.77 -2.48
N LEU A 379 2.85 -15.63 -2.49
CA LEU A 379 1.94 -15.85 -3.62
C LEU A 379 0.51 -15.32 -3.41
N SER A 380 0.11 -15.07 -2.16
CA SER A 380 -1.22 -14.56 -1.81
C SER A 380 -1.13 -13.21 -1.13
N ASN A 381 -2.28 -12.63 -0.79
CA ASN A 381 -2.33 -11.57 0.20
C ASN A 381 -1.80 -12.07 1.55
N ILE A 382 -1.30 -11.14 2.35
CA ILE A 382 -0.88 -11.39 3.72
C ILE A 382 -2.08 -11.11 4.62
N HIS A 383 -2.60 -12.16 5.25
CA HIS A 383 -3.73 -12.05 6.17
C HIS A 383 -3.24 -11.94 7.61
N THR A 384 -3.82 -11.03 8.39
CA THR A 384 -3.44 -10.78 9.79
C THR A 384 -4.56 -11.19 10.72
N VAL A 385 -4.23 -12.00 11.73
CA VAL A 385 -5.15 -12.36 12.81
C VAL A 385 -4.58 -11.89 14.14
N ARG A 386 -5.34 -11.06 14.86
CA ARG A 386 -4.92 -10.54 16.18
C ARG A 386 -5.15 -11.59 17.25
N ALA A 387 -4.16 -11.73 18.12
CA ALA A 387 -4.21 -12.65 19.24
C ALA A 387 -4.71 -11.95 20.51
N THR A 388 -5.40 -12.72 21.35
CA THR A 388 -5.71 -12.32 22.72
C THR A 388 -4.60 -12.77 23.66
N TRP A 389 -4.29 -11.94 24.65
CA TRP A 389 -3.21 -12.17 25.60
C TRP A 389 -3.68 -11.90 27.04
N GLN A 390 -3.24 -12.73 27.97
CA GLN A 390 -3.59 -12.60 29.38
C GLN A 390 -2.32 -12.58 30.26
N PRO A 391 -2.22 -11.65 31.22
CA PRO A 391 -1.06 -11.56 32.13
C PRO A 391 -0.78 -12.84 32.91
N LYS A 392 -1.82 -13.64 33.21
CA LYS A 392 -1.70 -14.92 33.94
C LYS A 392 -0.92 -15.99 33.17
N LYS A 393 -0.88 -15.90 31.84
CA LYS A 393 -0.17 -16.84 30.95
C LYS A 393 0.63 -16.04 29.91
N PRO A 394 1.69 -15.34 30.32
CA PRO A 394 2.30 -14.28 29.50
C PRO A 394 2.97 -14.82 28.22
N LYS A 395 3.39 -16.09 28.21
CA LYS A 395 3.99 -16.76 27.05
C LYS A 395 2.97 -17.48 26.15
N THR A 396 1.68 -17.26 26.37
CA THR A 396 0.60 -17.91 25.62
C THR A 396 -0.28 -16.88 24.96
N TRP A 397 -0.49 -17.04 23.66
CA TRP A 397 -1.41 -16.23 22.87
C TRP A 397 -2.58 -17.11 22.47
N ALA A 398 -3.80 -16.60 22.54
CA ALA A 398 -5.00 -17.35 22.22
C ALA A 398 -5.76 -16.68 21.08
N PHE A 399 -6.39 -17.49 20.23
CA PHE A 399 -7.20 -17.03 19.11
C PHE A 399 -8.62 -17.52 19.31
N SER A 400 -9.60 -16.72 18.88
CA SER A 400 -10.99 -17.12 18.92
C SER A 400 -11.27 -18.02 17.72
N PRO A 401 -11.57 -19.31 17.91
CA PRO A 401 -11.70 -20.26 16.81
C PRO A 401 -12.97 -20.05 15.99
N GLN A 402 -13.90 -19.20 16.44
CA GLN A 402 -15.06 -18.80 15.66
C GLN A 402 -15.58 -17.46 16.18
N VAL A 403 -15.57 -16.45 15.32
CA VAL A 403 -16.26 -15.19 15.58
C VAL A 403 -17.75 -15.35 15.31
N THR A 404 -18.57 -15.25 16.37
CA THR A 404 -20.04 -15.20 16.28
C THR A 404 -20.55 -13.90 16.92
N GLY A 405 -21.50 -13.23 16.25
CA GLY A 405 -22.08 -11.98 16.77
C GLY A 405 -21.12 -10.80 16.72
N ILE A 406 -20.92 -10.13 17.86
CA ILE A 406 -20.28 -8.81 18.01
C ILE A 406 -18.74 -8.89 18.03
N LEU A 407 -18.16 -10.09 18.13
CA LEU A 407 -16.70 -10.23 18.19
C LEU A 407 -16.06 -9.71 16.87
N PRO A 408 -15.00 -8.90 16.92
CA PRO A 408 -14.38 -8.37 15.71
C PRO A 408 -13.81 -9.44 14.79
N CYS A 409 -13.97 -9.29 13.48
CA CYS A 409 -13.44 -10.18 12.45
C CYS A 409 -11.92 -10.31 12.49
N LEU A 410 -11.22 -9.29 13.01
CA LEU A 410 -9.77 -9.30 13.22
C LEU A 410 -9.30 -10.34 14.25
N LEU A 411 -10.19 -10.77 15.15
CA LEU A 411 -9.93 -11.83 16.13
C LEU A 411 -10.33 -13.21 15.64
N ASP A 412 -10.83 -13.33 14.40
CA ASP A 412 -11.28 -14.59 13.83
C ASP A 412 -10.08 -15.49 13.50
N GLY A 413 -9.89 -16.52 14.31
CA GLY A 413 -8.89 -17.54 14.08
C GLY A 413 -9.24 -18.47 12.91
N ASP A 414 -10.47 -18.45 12.41
CA ASP A 414 -10.90 -19.24 11.26
C ASP A 414 -10.64 -18.51 9.93
N CYS A 415 -9.66 -18.99 9.18
CA CYS A 415 -9.30 -18.43 7.88
C CYS A 415 -9.61 -19.43 6.76
N PHE A 416 -10.23 -18.97 5.67
CA PHE A 416 -10.19 -19.72 4.41
C PHE A 416 -8.87 -19.45 3.70
N ILE A 417 -8.34 -20.48 3.04
CA ILE A 417 -7.14 -20.39 2.23
C ILE A 417 -7.45 -20.97 0.87
N ARG A 418 -7.26 -20.15 -0.17
CA ARG A 418 -7.37 -20.54 -1.58
C ARG A 418 -6.04 -20.28 -2.27
N SER A 419 -5.59 -21.22 -3.08
CA SER A 419 -4.46 -21.03 -3.98
C SER A 419 -4.61 -21.92 -5.20
N ASN A 420 -4.35 -21.36 -6.38
CA ASN A 420 -4.26 -22.13 -7.62
C ASN A 420 -2.81 -22.30 -8.13
N SER A 421 -1.84 -22.09 -7.25
CA SER A 421 -0.44 -22.33 -7.56
C SER A 421 -0.17 -23.83 -7.70
N SER A 422 0.57 -24.18 -8.75
CA SER A 422 1.08 -25.53 -9.03
C SER A 422 2.49 -25.75 -8.47
N SER A 423 3.03 -24.82 -7.67
CA SER A 423 4.37 -24.98 -7.09
C SER A 423 4.47 -26.29 -6.30
N PRO A 424 5.52 -27.10 -6.53
CA PRO A 424 5.73 -28.33 -5.78
C PRO A 424 6.07 -28.06 -4.31
N ASP A 425 6.52 -26.85 -3.99
CA ASP A 425 6.87 -26.44 -2.63
C ASP A 425 5.86 -25.46 -2.03
N LEU A 426 4.58 -25.68 -2.32
CA LEU A 426 3.49 -24.85 -1.81
C LEU A 426 3.31 -25.05 -0.30
N ARG A 427 3.45 -23.96 0.45
CA ARG A 427 3.38 -23.92 1.92
C ARG A 427 2.55 -22.73 2.37
N ILE A 428 2.07 -22.80 3.62
CA ILE A 428 1.59 -21.61 4.34
C ILE A 428 2.73 -21.15 5.24
N LEU A 429 3.14 -19.89 5.08
CA LEU A 429 4.04 -19.21 5.99
C LEU A 429 3.22 -18.57 7.11
N PHE A 430 3.62 -18.78 8.35
CA PHE A 430 3.12 -18.08 9.53
C PHE A 430 4.27 -17.27 10.13
N GLU A 431 4.03 -15.99 10.38
CA GLU A 431 4.93 -15.12 11.13
C GLU A 431 4.20 -14.59 12.36
N LEU A 432 4.76 -14.82 13.55
CA LEU A 432 4.21 -14.28 14.79
C LEU A 432 4.76 -12.89 15.01
N GLY A 433 3.90 -11.88 15.00
CA GLY A 433 4.28 -10.48 15.13
C GLY A 433 3.95 -9.88 16.50
N ILE A 434 4.79 -8.94 16.94
CA ILE A 434 4.43 -7.96 17.97
C ILE A 434 4.63 -6.55 17.44
N SER A 435 3.59 -5.73 17.55
CA SER A 435 3.71 -4.28 17.36
C SER A 435 4.09 -3.65 18.68
N TYR A 436 5.07 -2.76 18.69
CA TYR A 436 5.61 -2.18 19.91
C TYR A 436 5.83 -0.67 19.78
N ILE A 437 5.96 -0.02 20.93
CA ILE A 437 6.52 1.33 21.06
C ILE A 437 7.72 1.28 22.00
N ARG A 438 8.82 1.94 21.64
CA ARG A 438 10.03 2.01 22.46
C ARG A 438 9.86 3.06 23.55
N ASN A 439 10.05 2.66 24.81
CA ASN A 439 9.81 3.55 25.96
C ASN A 439 10.75 4.76 25.97
N SER A 440 11.98 4.62 25.45
CA SER A 440 12.99 5.68 25.47
C SER A 440 12.83 6.70 24.33
N THR A 441 12.33 6.31 23.16
CA THR A 441 12.25 7.17 21.97
C THR A 441 10.82 7.49 21.53
N GLY A 442 9.82 6.71 21.95
CA GLY A 442 8.46 6.77 21.42
C GLY A 442 8.32 6.18 20.01
N GLU A 443 9.38 5.60 19.45
CA GLU A 443 9.38 4.99 18.12
C GLU A 443 8.53 3.72 18.10
N ARG A 444 7.73 3.57 17.04
CA ARG A 444 6.90 2.39 16.80
C ARG A 444 7.55 1.49 15.77
N GLY A 445 7.36 0.18 15.93
CA GLY A 445 7.83 -0.81 14.96
C GLY A 445 7.16 -2.16 15.15
N GLU A 446 7.57 -3.12 14.33
CA GLU A 446 7.08 -4.48 14.41
C GLU A 446 8.19 -5.53 14.36
N LEU A 447 8.12 -6.50 15.29
CA LEU A 447 9.08 -7.59 15.39
C LEU A 447 8.43 -8.94 15.11
N SER A 448 9.16 -9.77 14.39
CA SER A 448 8.95 -11.20 14.29
C SER A 448 9.41 -11.88 15.58
N CYS A 449 8.49 -12.56 16.26
CA CYS A 449 8.73 -13.44 17.40
C CYS A 449 9.07 -14.88 16.97
N GLY A 450 9.21 -15.10 15.66
CA GLY A 450 9.47 -16.39 15.05
C GLY A 450 8.42 -16.76 14.01
N TRP A 451 8.79 -17.69 13.14
CA TRP A 451 8.01 -18.08 11.97
C TRP A 451 7.97 -19.60 11.80
N ALA A 452 6.96 -20.09 11.08
CA ALA A 452 6.81 -21.51 10.76
C ALA A 452 6.21 -21.72 9.38
N PHE A 453 6.50 -22.88 8.78
CA PHE A 453 5.84 -23.33 7.56
C PHE A 453 4.92 -24.52 7.83
N LEU A 454 3.77 -24.53 7.16
CA LEU A 454 2.95 -25.73 6.98
C LEU A 454 3.01 -26.15 5.51
N LYS A 455 3.62 -27.31 5.23
CA LYS A 455 3.54 -27.92 3.89
C LYS A 455 2.12 -28.41 3.65
N LEU A 456 1.57 -28.10 2.48
CA LEU A 456 0.20 -28.50 2.13
C LEU A 456 0.12 -29.90 1.50
N PHE A 457 1.23 -30.36 0.96
CA PHE A 457 1.37 -31.67 0.35
C PHE A 457 2.56 -32.40 0.96
N ASP A 458 2.49 -33.72 1.02
CA ASP A 458 3.64 -34.54 1.36
C ASP A 458 4.61 -34.68 0.17
N ALA A 459 5.71 -35.42 0.37
CA ALA A 459 6.72 -35.63 -0.68
C ALA A 459 6.19 -36.41 -1.90
N SER A 460 5.04 -37.07 -1.79
CA SER A 460 4.38 -37.78 -2.88
C SER A 460 3.32 -36.94 -3.60
N GLY A 461 3.10 -35.69 -3.16
CA GLY A 461 2.08 -34.79 -3.71
C GLY A 461 0.68 -35.01 -3.16
N VAL A 462 0.51 -35.82 -2.11
CA VAL A 462 -0.80 -36.06 -1.48
C VAL A 462 -1.08 -34.94 -0.47
N PRO A 463 -2.30 -34.35 -0.45
CA PRO A 463 -2.66 -33.33 0.54
C PRO A 463 -2.52 -33.85 1.98
N ILE A 464 -1.97 -33.01 2.86
CA ILE A 464 -1.82 -33.38 4.26
C ILE A 464 -3.19 -33.57 4.94
N PRO A 465 -3.31 -34.49 5.92
CA PRO A 465 -4.60 -34.79 6.55
C PRO A 465 -5.15 -33.61 7.34
N ALA A 466 -6.49 -33.49 7.37
CA ALA A 466 -7.18 -32.49 8.18
C ALA A 466 -7.12 -32.88 9.68
N LYS A 467 -6.13 -32.34 10.39
CA LYS A 467 -5.91 -32.54 11.83
C LYS A 467 -5.29 -31.31 12.48
N THR A 468 -5.04 -31.40 13.78
CA THR A 468 -4.26 -30.41 14.52
C THR A 468 -2.77 -30.62 14.27
N TYR A 469 -2.04 -29.53 14.03
CA TYR A 469 -0.60 -29.49 13.84
C TYR A 469 0.03 -28.61 14.91
N GLU A 470 1.11 -29.10 15.50
CA GLU A 470 1.99 -28.34 16.38
C GLU A 470 3.23 -27.97 15.57
N LEU A 471 3.39 -26.69 15.27
CA LEU A 471 4.49 -26.16 14.48
C LEU A 471 5.52 -25.53 15.39
N LEU A 472 6.76 -26.02 15.34
CA LEU A 472 7.89 -25.38 16.01
C LEU A 472 8.22 -24.07 15.29
N LEU A 473 8.50 -23.03 16.06
CA LEU A 473 8.88 -21.73 15.50
C LEU A 473 10.40 -21.67 15.30
N ASN A 474 10.80 -21.08 14.17
CA ASN A 474 12.16 -20.72 13.84
C ASN A 474 12.37 -19.24 14.14
N GLY A 475 13.56 -18.87 14.63
CA GLY A 475 13.96 -17.48 14.79
C GLY A 475 14.45 -16.92 13.46
N GLY A 476 14.88 -15.66 13.46
CA GLY A 476 15.39 -15.02 12.26
C GLY A 476 14.27 -14.66 11.27
N THR A 477 14.63 -14.50 10.00
CA THR A 477 13.68 -14.30 8.90
C THR A 477 13.29 -15.64 8.24
N PRO A 478 12.15 -15.73 7.51
CA PRO A 478 11.76 -16.93 6.76
C PRO A 478 12.79 -17.45 5.74
N TYR A 479 13.79 -16.63 5.40
CA TYR A 479 14.86 -16.94 4.46
C TYR A 479 16.16 -17.40 5.16
N GLU A 480 16.27 -17.21 6.48
CA GLU A 480 17.39 -17.67 7.29
C GLU A 480 17.20 -19.12 7.73
N LYS A 481 18.30 -19.86 7.89
CA LYS A 481 18.28 -21.25 8.35
C LYS A 481 19.05 -21.39 9.65
N GLY A 482 18.52 -22.23 10.55
CA GLY A 482 19.21 -22.63 11.79
C GLY A 482 19.19 -21.59 12.91
N VAL A 483 18.39 -20.53 12.79
CA VAL A 483 18.25 -19.52 13.86
C VAL A 483 17.21 -19.99 14.87
N GLU A 484 17.61 -20.16 16.13
CA GLU A 484 16.69 -20.52 17.21
C GLU A 484 15.95 -19.28 17.74
N VAL A 485 14.66 -19.43 18.05
CA VAL A 485 13.85 -18.34 18.65
C VAL A 485 14.36 -17.97 20.05
N ASP A 486 14.71 -18.98 20.86
CA ASP A 486 15.24 -18.80 22.21
C ASP A 486 16.41 -19.77 22.48
N PRO A 487 17.66 -19.34 22.24
CA PRO A 487 18.86 -20.14 22.48
C PRO A 487 19.09 -20.53 23.95
N SER A 488 18.36 -19.94 24.90
CA SER A 488 18.47 -20.32 26.31
C SER A 488 17.83 -21.68 26.62
N VAL A 489 16.88 -22.12 25.79
CA VAL A 489 16.21 -23.43 25.95
C VAL A 489 17.17 -24.56 25.59
N SER A 490 17.89 -24.44 24.47
CA SER A 490 18.86 -25.44 24.00
C SER A 490 20.08 -25.55 24.91
N ARG A 491 20.59 -24.42 25.43
CA ARG A 491 21.72 -24.40 26.40
C ARG A 491 21.43 -25.13 27.72
N ARG A 492 20.16 -25.33 28.09
CA ARG A 492 19.76 -26.06 29.30
C ARG A 492 19.54 -27.56 29.07
N ALA A 493 19.71 -28.06 27.84
CA ALA A 493 19.34 -29.42 27.42
C ALA A 493 20.45 -30.49 27.60
N HIS A 494 21.59 -30.15 28.22
CA HIS A 494 22.72 -31.07 28.41
C HIS A 494 22.46 -32.13 29.50
N SER A 495 21.54 -33.08 29.29
CA SER A 495 21.55 -34.41 29.95
C SER A 495 20.30 -35.23 29.61
N SER A 496 20.46 -36.49 29.16
CA SER A 496 19.40 -37.52 29.04
C SER A 496 18.21 -37.26 28.07
N VAL A 497 17.76 -38.33 27.40
CA VAL A 497 16.63 -38.35 26.44
C VAL A 497 15.32 -37.83 27.07
N PHE A 498 15.11 -38.07 28.37
CA PHE A 498 13.94 -37.56 29.09
C PHE A 498 13.95 -36.03 29.19
N HIS A 499 15.11 -35.43 29.40
CA HIS A 499 15.26 -33.98 29.44
C HIS A 499 15.10 -33.37 28.05
N GLN A 500 15.57 -34.06 27.00
CA GLN A 500 15.37 -33.67 25.61
C GLN A 500 13.87 -33.57 25.24
N MET A 501 13.07 -34.53 25.72
CA MET A 501 11.61 -34.52 25.56
C MET A 501 10.94 -33.39 26.37
N LEU A 502 11.44 -33.07 27.57
CA LEU A 502 10.97 -31.93 28.36
C LEU A 502 11.35 -30.58 27.73
N THR A 503 12.51 -30.47 27.08
CA THR A 503 12.94 -29.27 26.38
C THR A 503 12.16 -29.01 25.10
N MET A 504 11.72 -30.05 24.38
CA MET A 504 10.81 -29.93 23.23
C MET A 504 9.50 -29.21 23.60
N ARG A 505 8.94 -29.52 24.78
CA ARG A 505 7.72 -28.85 25.30
C ARG A 505 7.95 -27.39 25.71
N ARG A 506 9.21 -26.97 25.83
CA ARG A 506 9.60 -25.60 26.21
C ARG A 506 9.93 -24.72 25.01
N GLN A 507 10.07 -25.31 23.82
CA GLN A 507 10.30 -24.52 22.61
C GLN A 507 9.05 -23.71 22.24
N PRO A 508 9.20 -22.55 21.60
CA PRO A 508 8.07 -21.76 21.09
C PRO A 508 7.32 -22.51 19.98
N GLN A 509 5.99 -22.55 20.05
CA GLN A 509 5.16 -23.34 19.13
C GLN A 509 3.88 -22.61 18.74
N LEU A 510 3.42 -22.87 17.51
CA LEU A 510 2.13 -22.46 16.99
C LEU A 510 1.23 -23.70 16.81
N LEU A 511 0.03 -23.67 17.38
CA LEU A 511 -0.98 -24.71 17.22
C LEU A 511 -2.04 -24.26 16.23
N ILE A 512 -2.21 -25.05 15.17
CA ILE A 512 -3.21 -24.83 14.13
C ILE A 512 -4.05 -26.08 13.92
N LYS A 513 -5.27 -25.92 13.39
CA LYS A 513 -6.13 -27.03 13.00
C LYS A 513 -6.57 -26.86 11.56
N LEU A 514 -6.32 -27.87 10.74
CA LEU A 514 -6.85 -27.93 9.38
C LEU A 514 -8.21 -28.62 9.37
N ARG A 515 -9.12 -28.07 8.56
CA ARG A 515 -10.47 -28.63 8.35
C ARG A 515 -10.75 -28.78 6.86
N SER A 516 -11.32 -29.93 6.52
CA SER A 516 -11.87 -30.18 5.20
C SER A 516 -13.14 -29.36 4.99
N LEU A 517 -13.31 -28.83 3.78
CA LEU A 517 -14.52 -28.11 3.40
C LEU A 517 -15.68 -29.07 3.15
N ASN A 518 -16.86 -28.71 3.69
CA ASN A 518 -18.11 -29.31 3.24
C ASN A 518 -18.48 -28.78 1.83
N GLN A 519 -19.41 -29.44 1.14
CA GLN A 519 -19.75 -29.09 -0.24
C GLN A 519 -20.31 -27.65 -0.36
N ARG A 520 -21.13 -27.20 0.59
CA ARG A 520 -21.72 -25.86 0.58
C ARG A 520 -20.65 -24.78 0.68
N THR A 521 -19.74 -24.89 1.64
CA THR A 521 -18.64 -23.95 1.83
C THR A 521 -17.67 -23.98 0.65
N ARG A 522 -17.38 -25.17 0.09
CA ARG A 522 -16.56 -25.29 -1.13
C ARG A 522 -17.19 -24.54 -2.31
N ASN A 523 -18.47 -24.75 -2.57
CA ASN A 523 -19.20 -24.08 -3.63
C ASN A 523 -19.23 -22.56 -3.42
N MET A 524 -19.46 -22.10 -2.20
CA MET A 524 -19.43 -20.67 -1.88
C MET A 524 -18.04 -20.05 -2.11
N LEU A 525 -16.99 -20.66 -1.55
CA LEU A 525 -15.63 -20.15 -1.68
C LEU A 525 -15.15 -20.19 -3.13
N SER A 526 -15.65 -21.11 -3.96
CA SER A 526 -15.33 -21.19 -5.40
C SER A 526 -15.77 -19.97 -6.22
N LEU A 527 -16.58 -19.09 -5.65
CA LEU A 527 -16.95 -17.82 -6.27
C LEU A 527 -15.92 -16.71 -6.00
N LEU A 528 -15.01 -16.91 -5.03
CA LEU A 528 -13.93 -15.98 -4.70
C LEU A 528 -12.72 -16.22 -5.61
N PRO A 529 -11.81 -15.22 -5.71
CA PRO A 529 -10.55 -15.36 -6.43
C PRO A 529 -9.81 -16.66 -6.11
N GLU A 530 -9.16 -17.22 -7.11
CA GLU A 530 -8.50 -18.52 -7.04
C GLU A 530 -7.37 -18.57 -6.01
N THR A 531 -6.75 -17.42 -5.74
CA THR A 531 -5.75 -17.22 -4.68
C THR A 531 -6.19 -16.07 -3.79
N LEU A 532 -6.58 -16.38 -2.56
CA LEU A 532 -7.02 -15.40 -1.56
C LEU A 532 -7.03 -16.07 -0.19
N ILE A 533 -6.57 -15.34 0.82
CA ILE A 533 -6.73 -15.69 2.23
C ILE A 533 -7.63 -14.64 2.88
N GLY A 534 -8.58 -15.09 3.70
CA GLY A 534 -9.41 -14.19 4.47
C GLY A 534 -10.11 -14.89 5.62
N SER A 535 -10.79 -14.08 6.43
CA SER A 535 -11.59 -14.54 7.56
C SER A 535 -12.85 -15.25 7.07
N MET A 536 -13.19 -16.38 7.71
CA MET A 536 -14.42 -17.11 7.42
C MET A 536 -15.67 -16.28 7.71
N SER A 537 -15.67 -15.47 8.77
CA SER A 537 -16.81 -14.61 9.13
C SER A 537 -17.14 -13.54 8.07
N CYS A 538 -16.15 -13.13 7.27
CA CYS A 538 -16.33 -12.15 6.18
C CYS A 538 -16.60 -12.79 4.81
N SER A 539 -16.45 -14.12 4.67
CA SER A 539 -16.45 -14.79 3.36
C SER A 539 -17.74 -14.58 2.54
N HIS A 540 -18.90 -14.50 3.21
CA HIS A 540 -20.19 -14.25 2.56
C HIS A 540 -20.27 -12.84 1.93
N LEU A 541 -19.71 -11.84 2.60
CA LEU A 541 -19.68 -10.45 2.13
C LEU A 541 -18.75 -10.32 0.91
N LEU A 542 -17.62 -11.02 0.93
CA LEU A 542 -16.70 -11.09 -0.22
C LEU A 542 -17.37 -11.74 -1.44
N VAL A 543 -18.23 -12.74 -1.22
CA VAL A 543 -18.99 -13.38 -2.30
C VAL A 543 -20.02 -12.41 -2.89
N PHE A 544 -20.71 -11.62 -2.07
CA PHE A 544 -21.61 -10.57 -2.57
C PHE A 544 -20.87 -9.56 -3.44
N TYR A 545 -19.74 -9.04 -2.94
CA TYR A 545 -18.88 -8.15 -3.73
C TYR A 545 -18.52 -8.77 -5.08
N ARG A 546 -18.04 -10.02 -5.07
CA ARG A 546 -17.57 -10.68 -6.29
C ARG A 546 -18.71 -10.99 -7.28
N GLN A 547 -19.90 -11.31 -6.79
CA GLN A 547 -21.09 -11.51 -7.62
C GLN A 547 -21.56 -10.20 -8.26
N ILE A 548 -21.68 -9.13 -7.47
CA ILE A 548 -22.08 -7.80 -7.97
C ILE A 548 -21.05 -7.27 -8.96
N LEU A 549 -19.76 -7.46 -8.69
CA LEU A 549 -18.70 -7.16 -9.64
C LEU A 549 -18.90 -7.89 -10.98
N GLY A 550 -19.32 -9.16 -10.93
CA GLY A 550 -19.66 -9.93 -12.12
C GLY A 550 -20.90 -9.42 -12.86
N ASP A 551 -21.94 -9.03 -12.14
CA ASP A 551 -23.14 -8.43 -12.75
C ASP A 551 -22.76 -7.15 -13.50
N VAL A 552 -22.09 -6.23 -12.80
CA VAL A 552 -21.73 -4.91 -13.33
C VAL A 552 -20.74 -4.99 -14.47
N LEU A 553 -19.74 -5.89 -14.41
CA LEU A 553 -18.71 -5.98 -15.46
C LEU A 553 -19.09 -6.87 -16.65
N LEU A 554 -19.94 -7.89 -16.46
CA LEU A 554 -20.18 -8.91 -17.48
C LEU A 554 -21.63 -9.00 -17.95
N LYS A 555 -22.60 -8.59 -17.14
CA LYS A 555 -24.03 -8.75 -17.44
C LYS A 555 -24.67 -7.41 -17.82
N ASP A 556 -24.40 -6.37 -17.05
CA ASP A 556 -25.14 -5.10 -17.14
C ASP A 556 -24.51 -4.11 -18.13
N ARG A 557 -23.31 -4.41 -18.65
CA ARG A 557 -22.65 -3.57 -19.66
C ARG A 557 -23.25 -3.82 -21.04
N MET A 558 -23.65 -2.74 -21.72
CA MET A 558 -24.06 -2.80 -23.12
C MET A 558 -22.90 -3.16 -24.06
N ASN A 559 -21.71 -2.61 -23.80
CA ASN A 559 -20.49 -2.93 -24.53
C ASN A 559 -19.41 -3.45 -23.58
N SER A 560 -19.07 -4.73 -23.73
CA SER A 560 -18.00 -5.39 -22.94
C SER A 560 -16.60 -4.83 -23.20
N GLN A 561 -16.39 -4.17 -24.34
CA GLN A 561 -15.12 -3.56 -24.74
C GLN A 561 -14.97 -2.10 -24.31
N SER A 562 -16.03 -1.47 -23.79
CA SER A 562 -15.92 -0.10 -23.25
C SER A 562 -14.92 -0.10 -22.08
N THR A 563 -14.20 1.00 -21.94
CA THR A 563 -13.25 1.23 -20.83
C THR A 563 -13.72 2.36 -19.93
N ASP A 564 -14.99 2.77 -20.06
CA ASP A 564 -15.54 3.91 -19.33
C ASP A 564 -15.56 3.64 -17.82
N LEU A 565 -15.41 4.73 -17.07
CA LEU A 565 -15.56 4.71 -15.61
C LEU A 565 -16.98 4.27 -15.24
N ILE A 566 -17.05 3.33 -14.29
CA ILE A 566 -18.32 2.77 -13.85
C ILE A 566 -18.72 3.47 -12.54
N SER A 567 -19.83 4.22 -12.55
CA SER A 567 -20.36 4.82 -11.31
C SER A 567 -20.98 3.74 -10.42
N HIS A 568 -20.17 3.19 -9.51
CA HIS A 568 -20.61 2.16 -8.58
C HIS A 568 -19.82 2.26 -7.26
N PRO A 569 -20.31 3.04 -6.27
CA PRO A 569 -19.57 3.36 -5.05
C PRO A 569 -19.10 2.12 -4.27
N MET A 570 -19.92 1.07 -4.20
CA MET A 570 -19.53 -0.18 -3.55
C MET A 570 -18.34 -0.86 -4.24
N LEU A 571 -18.29 -0.91 -5.58
CA LEU A 571 -17.16 -1.52 -6.28
C LEU A 571 -15.87 -0.71 -6.11
N ALA A 572 -15.98 0.63 -6.10
CA ALA A 572 -14.87 1.54 -5.89
C ALA A 572 -14.28 1.45 -4.47
N SER A 573 -15.11 1.27 -3.44
CA SER A 573 -14.69 1.39 -2.04
C SER A 573 -14.58 0.07 -1.27
N PHE A 574 -15.26 -1.01 -1.68
CA PHE A 574 -15.22 -2.30 -0.98
C PHE A 574 -13.81 -2.95 -0.89
N PRO A 575 -12.93 -2.87 -1.90
CA PRO A 575 -11.56 -3.37 -1.76
C PRO A 575 -10.80 -2.68 -0.63
N LYS A 576 -10.99 -1.36 -0.48
CA LYS A 576 -10.39 -0.56 0.61
C LYS A 576 -11.02 -0.90 1.97
N LEU A 577 -12.33 -1.20 1.99
CA LEU A 577 -13.04 -1.67 3.18
C LEU A 577 -12.40 -2.94 3.77
N PHE A 578 -11.90 -3.84 2.92
CA PHE A 578 -11.30 -5.10 3.40
C PHE A 578 -10.01 -4.88 4.21
N GLU A 579 -9.42 -3.70 4.13
CA GLU A 579 -8.26 -3.27 4.93
C GLU A 579 -8.66 -2.51 6.21
N GLN A 580 -9.96 -2.31 6.46
CA GLN A 580 -10.52 -1.65 7.65
C GLN A 580 -11.45 -2.61 8.43
N PRO A 581 -10.91 -3.43 9.35
CA PRO A 581 -11.66 -4.48 10.03
C PRO A 581 -12.91 -3.98 10.77
N GLU A 582 -12.86 -2.79 11.38
CA GLU A 582 -13.98 -2.29 12.19
C GLU A 582 -15.17 -1.87 11.34
N VAL A 583 -14.92 -1.28 10.18
CA VAL A 583 -15.99 -0.92 9.22
C VAL A 583 -16.51 -2.20 8.55
N MET A 584 -15.65 -3.18 8.30
CA MET A 584 -16.07 -4.50 7.81
C MET A 584 -16.96 -5.22 8.83
N ASP A 585 -16.68 -5.09 10.13
CA ASP A 585 -17.52 -5.59 11.21
C ASP A 585 -18.86 -4.86 11.32
N ALA A 586 -18.88 -3.54 11.07
CA ALA A 586 -20.12 -2.77 10.95
C ALA A 586 -21.00 -3.34 9.82
N LEU A 587 -20.45 -3.49 8.62
CA LEU A 587 -21.16 -4.08 7.48
C LEU A 587 -21.67 -5.50 7.79
N ARG A 588 -20.82 -6.34 8.39
CA ARG A 588 -21.18 -7.71 8.77
C ARG A 588 -22.35 -7.74 9.75
N SER A 589 -22.34 -6.85 10.73
CA SER A 589 -23.38 -6.76 11.75
C SER A 589 -24.69 -6.25 11.17
N SER A 590 -24.66 -5.16 10.42
CA SER A 590 -25.83 -4.59 9.73
C SER A 590 -26.43 -5.56 8.72
N TRP A 591 -25.60 -6.30 7.98
CA TRP A 591 -26.08 -7.34 7.07
C TRP A 591 -26.74 -8.49 7.81
N ALA A 592 -26.13 -8.99 8.90
CA ALA A 592 -26.72 -10.08 9.69
C ALA A 592 -28.08 -9.69 10.28
N GLU A 593 -28.22 -8.45 10.73
CA GLU A 593 -29.49 -7.88 11.18
C GLU A 593 -30.52 -7.84 10.04
N LYS A 594 -30.18 -7.23 8.90
CA LYS A 594 -31.07 -7.18 7.73
C LYS A 594 -31.48 -8.58 7.28
N GLU A 595 -30.54 -9.50 7.16
CA GLU A 595 -30.78 -10.88 6.76
C GLU A 595 -31.71 -11.59 7.76
N SER A 596 -31.64 -11.28 9.05
CA SER A 596 -32.55 -11.86 10.05
C SER A 596 -34.02 -11.50 9.82
N THR A 597 -34.30 -10.32 9.24
CA THR A 597 -35.65 -9.84 8.93
C THR A 597 -36.27 -10.47 7.68
N LEU A 598 -35.46 -11.04 6.80
CA LEU A 598 -35.94 -11.60 5.52
C LEU A 598 -36.67 -12.94 5.71
N LYS A 599 -37.76 -13.11 4.94
CA LYS A 599 -38.50 -14.37 4.84
C LYS A 599 -37.66 -15.44 4.14
N ARG A 600 -38.00 -16.71 4.37
CA ARG A 600 -37.32 -17.84 3.72
C ARG A 600 -37.39 -17.82 2.19
N SER A 601 -38.46 -17.28 1.61
CA SER A 601 -38.60 -17.10 0.16
C SER A 601 -37.63 -16.03 -0.35
N GLU A 602 -37.57 -14.90 0.34
CA GLU A 602 -36.68 -13.77 0.03
C GLU A 602 -35.20 -14.18 0.13
N LYS A 603 -34.83 -15.00 1.12
CA LYS A 603 -33.48 -15.58 1.25
C LYS A 603 -33.07 -16.53 0.12
N ARG A 604 -34.01 -16.98 -0.71
CA ARG A 604 -33.71 -17.81 -1.90
C ARG A 604 -33.59 -16.97 -3.16
N ASP A 605 -34.09 -15.74 -3.13
CA ASP A 605 -34.00 -14.81 -4.24
C ASP A 605 -32.65 -14.09 -4.21
N ARG A 606 -31.80 -14.40 -5.18
CA ARG A 606 -30.43 -13.91 -5.24
C ARG A 606 -30.35 -12.44 -5.65
N GLU A 607 -31.24 -11.99 -6.53
CA GLU A 607 -31.28 -10.60 -6.98
C GLU A 607 -31.76 -9.70 -5.84
N LEU A 608 -32.80 -10.14 -5.11
CA LEU A 608 -33.27 -9.44 -3.92
C LEU A 608 -32.19 -9.36 -2.83
N LEU A 609 -31.42 -10.44 -2.62
CA LEU A 609 -30.33 -10.44 -1.65
C LEU A 609 -29.21 -9.46 -2.04
N LYS A 610 -28.80 -9.42 -3.32
CA LYS A 610 -27.81 -8.46 -3.80
C LYS A 610 -28.31 -7.02 -3.67
N ALA A 611 -29.55 -6.73 -4.05
CA ALA A 611 -30.16 -5.42 -3.90
C ALA A 611 -30.24 -4.99 -2.42
N SER A 612 -30.67 -5.90 -1.54
CA SER A 612 -30.71 -5.64 -0.09
C SER A 612 -29.31 -5.41 0.48
N PHE A 613 -28.31 -6.16 0.00
CA PHE A 613 -26.92 -6.00 0.43
C PHE A 613 -26.36 -4.64 0.01
N LEU A 614 -26.65 -4.19 -1.22
CA LEU A 614 -26.29 -2.86 -1.69
C LEU A 614 -26.91 -1.77 -0.83
N LEU A 615 -28.19 -1.86 -0.49
CA LEU A 615 -28.85 -0.90 0.41
C LEU A 615 -28.14 -0.85 1.77
N VAL A 616 -27.88 -2.01 2.40
CA VAL A 616 -27.13 -2.07 3.66
C VAL A 616 -25.73 -1.46 3.51
N TYR A 617 -25.06 -1.68 2.39
CA TYR A 617 -23.75 -1.08 2.13
C TYR A 617 -23.83 0.44 2.04
N HIS A 618 -24.83 0.98 1.35
CA HIS A 618 -25.05 2.41 1.19
C HIS A 618 -25.48 3.10 2.48
N ASP A 619 -26.25 2.42 3.34
CA ASP A 619 -26.64 2.96 4.64
C ASP A 619 -25.55 2.83 5.71
N CYS A 620 -24.68 1.81 5.60
CA CYS A 620 -23.68 1.54 6.63
C CYS A 620 -22.29 2.05 6.25
N VAL A 621 -21.74 1.57 5.15
CA VAL A 621 -20.31 1.70 4.84
C VAL A 621 -19.99 3.03 4.20
N LEU A 622 -20.76 3.42 3.18
CA LEU A 622 -20.49 4.63 2.43
C LEU A 622 -20.44 5.89 3.33
N PRO A 623 -21.39 6.09 4.27
CA PRO A 623 -21.36 7.23 5.19
C PRO A 623 -20.15 7.19 6.12
N LEU A 624 -19.79 6.00 6.61
CA LEU A 624 -18.64 5.81 7.50
C LEU A 624 -17.31 6.12 6.82
N LEU A 625 -17.13 5.65 5.58
CA LEU A 625 -15.89 5.88 4.83
C LEU A 625 -15.67 7.37 4.49
N HIS A 626 -16.75 8.13 4.30
CA HIS A 626 -16.69 9.56 3.96
C HIS A 626 -16.90 10.48 5.17
N SER A 627 -17.03 9.92 6.38
CA SER A 627 -17.19 10.69 7.61
C SER A 627 -15.91 11.46 7.94
N THR A 628 -16.04 12.76 8.23
CA THR A 628 -14.93 13.57 8.79
C THR A 628 -14.64 13.21 10.25
N LEU A 629 -15.62 12.63 10.94
CA LEU A 629 -15.51 12.29 12.36
C LEU A 629 -14.68 11.02 12.54
N LEU A 630 -14.77 10.06 11.61
CA LEU A 630 -14.07 8.79 11.70
C LEU A 630 -12.57 8.99 11.42
N PRO A 631 -11.68 8.89 12.43
CA PRO A 631 -10.25 9.12 12.22
C PRO A 631 -9.65 7.98 11.37
N PRO A 632 -8.53 8.19 10.66
CA PRO A 632 -7.92 7.16 9.82
C PRO A 632 -7.56 5.91 10.62
N PHE A 633 -7.74 4.74 10.01
CA PHE A 633 -7.37 3.47 10.65
C PHE A 633 -5.86 3.41 10.93
N LYS A 634 -5.50 3.05 12.15
CA LYS A 634 -4.11 2.87 12.57
C LYS A 634 -3.97 1.58 13.36
N TRP A 635 -3.17 0.66 12.82
CA TRP A 635 -2.93 -0.64 13.42
C TRP A 635 -2.28 -0.53 14.80
N ALA A 636 -2.81 -1.29 15.77
CA ALA A 636 -2.25 -1.42 17.11
C ALA A 636 -2.19 -0.09 17.90
N GLU A 637 -3.09 0.84 17.60
CA GLU A 637 -3.28 2.07 18.35
C GLU A 637 -4.62 2.04 19.07
N GLU A 638 -4.62 1.53 20.31
CA GLU A 638 -5.82 1.28 21.10
C GLU A 638 -6.73 2.51 21.24
N GLU A 639 -6.15 3.71 21.42
CA GLU A 639 -6.91 4.96 21.52
C GLU A 639 -7.66 5.29 20.22
N THR A 640 -7.00 5.17 19.07
CA THR A 640 -7.59 5.44 17.75
C THR A 640 -8.62 4.37 17.39
N GLU A 641 -8.31 3.10 17.63
CA GLU A 641 -9.24 1.98 17.41
C GLU A 641 -10.49 2.17 18.29
N ALA A 642 -10.35 2.46 19.58
CA ALA A 642 -11.48 2.72 20.49
C ALA A 642 -12.32 3.93 20.06
N ALA A 643 -11.68 5.01 19.62
CA ALA A 643 -12.37 6.18 19.09
C ALA A 643 -13.20 5.83 17.83
N ARG A 644 -12.62 5.08 16.88
CA ARG A 644 -13.32 4.60 15.69
C ARG A 644 -14.50 3.72 16.06
N TRP A 645 -14.31 2.74 16.93
CA TRP A 645 -15.37 1.85 17.41
C TRP A 645 -16.54 2.62 18.02
N LYS A 646 -16.25 3.64 18.84
CA LYS A 646 -17.28 4.48 19.43
C LYS A 646 -18.09 5.21 18.35
N ILE A 647 -17.41 5.86 17.41
CA ILE A 647 -18.07 6.61 16.32
C ILE A 647 -18.93 5.68 15.45
N ILE A 648 -18.41 4.51 15.10
CA ILE A 648 -19.15 3.51 14.34
C ILE A 648 -20.39 3.06 15.11
N ALA A 649 -20.25 2.74 16.40
CA ALA A 649 -21.38 2.30 17.23
C ALA A 649 -22.46 3.39 17.37
N ASP A 650 -22.04 4.64 17.62
CA ASP A 650 -22.95 5.79 17.72
C ASP A 650 -23.67 6.03 16.38
N PHE A 651 -22.95 5.95 15.25
CA PHE A 651 -23.52 6.06 13.91
C PHE A 651 -24.53 4.96 13.60
N LEU A 652 -24.20 3.70 13.87
CA LEU A 652 -25.10 2.57 13.62
C LEU A 652 -26.38 2.68 14.47
N LYS A 653 -26.25 3.14 15.72
CA LYS A 653 -27.39 3.37 16.61
C LYS A 653 -28.31 4.46 16.04
N GLN A 654 -27.77 5.60 15.62
CA GLN A 654 -28.54 6.69 15.02
C GLN A 654 -29.22 6.25 13.71
N THR A 655 -28.51 5.49 12.87
CA THR A 655 -29.04 4.95 11.62
C THR A 655 -30.23 4.03 11.87
N HIS A 656 -30.15 3.19 12.91
CA HIS A 656 -31.27 2.33 13.32
C HIS A 656 -32.46 3.13 13.87
N GLU A 657 -32.21 4.17 14.68
CA GLU A 657 -33.26 5.04 15.24
C GLU A 657 -33.99 5.86 14.16
N ASN A 658 -33.31 6.19 13.07
CA ASN A 658 -33.82 7.03 11.98
C ASN A 658 -34.25 6.24 10.72
N GLU A 659 -34.34 4.91 10.80
CA GLU A 659 -34.67 4.02 9.67
C GLU A 659 -33.79 4.20 8.41
N GLY A 660 -32.54 4.61 8.58
CA GLY A 660 -31.59 4.81 7.48
C GLY A 660 -30.54 5.88 7.78
N ALA A 661 -29.52 5.96 6.91
CA ALA A 661 -28.42 6.90 7.12
C ALA A 661 -28.71 8.31 6.59
N LEU A 662 -29.73 8.46 5.74
CA LEU A 662 -30.04 9.72 5.06
C LEU A 662 -30.34 10.84 6.06
N GLN A 663 -31.14 10.58 7.09
CA GLN A 663 -31.46 11.59 8.09
C GLN A 663 -30.23 12.03 8.90
N ALA A 664 -29.31 11.10 9.21
CA ALA A 664 -28.06 11.41 9.88
C ALA A 664 -27.13 12.23 8.97
N LEU A 665 -27.05 11.88 7.68
CA LEU A 665 -26.26 12.57 6.67
C LEU A 665 -26.79 13.97 6.32
N LEU A 666 -28.10 14.18 6.38
CA LEU A 666 -28.74 15.48 6.13
C LEU A 666 -28.86 16.35 7.39
N SER A 667 -28.32 15.89 8.53
CA SER A 667 -28.36 16.65 9.76
C SER A 667 -27.50 17.91 9.65
N GLN A 668 -28.00 19.05 10.15
CA GLN A 668 -27.29 20.33 10.10
C GLN A 668 -25.98 20.32 10.91
N ASP A 669 -25.85 19.36 11.83
CA ASP A 669 -24.66 19.16 12.67
C ASP A 669 -23.59 18.30 11.97
N GLY A 670 -23.88 17.74 10.79
CA GLY A 670 -22.98 16.89 10.01
C GLY A 670 -21.89 17.68 9.30
N VAL A 671 -20.63 17.45 9.65
CA VAL A 671 -19.48 17.98 8.90
C VAL A 671 -19.10 16.99 7.81
N HIS A 672 -19.30 17.36 6.54
CA HIS A 672 -19.01 16.51 5.38
C HIS A 672 -17.77 17.01 4.63
N LYS A 673 -17.01 16.08 4.04
CA LYS A 673 -15.96 16.45 3.07
C LYS A 673 -16.62 16.86 1.75
N PRO A 674 -15.94 17.70 0.94
CA PRO A 674 -16.33 17.90 -0.45
C PRO A 674 -16.47 16.57 -1.16
N PHE A 675 -17.48 16.47 -2.02
CA PHE A 675 -17.76 15.28 -2.80
C PHE A 675 -16.68 15.09 -3.87
N ASP A 676 -16.04 13.92 -3.89
CA ASP A 676 -15.10 13.52 -4.93
C ASP A 676 -15.74 12.44 -5.82
N LEU A 677 -15.94 12.78 -7.10
CA LEU A 677 -16.49 11.86 -8.11
C LEU A 677 -15.63 10.61 -8.29
N LEU A 678 -14.31 10.72 -8.09
CA LEU A 678 -13.39 9.58 -8.22
C LEU A 678 -13.62 8.53 -7.12
N GLU A 679 -14.20 8.91 -5.99
CA GLU A 679 -14.54 7.97 -4.92
C GLU A 679 -15.76 7.10 -5.26
N GLN A 680 -16.55 7.49 -6.27
CA GLN A 680 -17.70 6.74 -6.77
C GLN A 680 -17.42 6.00 -8.09
N ALA A 681 -16.37 6.40 -8.81
CA ALA A 681 -15.96 5.79 -10.06
C ALA A 681 -15.13 4.52 -9.82
N TYR A 682 -15.59 3.41 -10.37
CA TYR A 682 -14.84 2.17 -10.45
C TYR A 682 -14.14 2.08 -11.81
N ASP A 683 -12.81 2.24 -11.77
CA ASP A 683 -11.92 2.00 -12.91
C ASP A 683 -11.30 0.61 -12.80
N PHE A 684 -11.74 -0.33 -13.64
CA PHE A 684 -11.19 -1.69 -13.61
C PHE A 684 -9.85 -1.82 -14.36
N LEU A 685 -9.42 -0.82 -15.16
CA LEU A 685 -8.14 -0.85 -15.87
C LEU A 685 -6.99 -0.38 -14.98
N ASP A 686 -7.25 0.64 -14.16
CA ASP A 686 -6.29 1.14 -13.17
C ASP A 686 -6.19 0.19 -11.98
N VAL A 687 -7.32 -0.33 -11.53
CA VAL A 687 -7.39 -1.13 -10.30
C VAL A 687 -7.30 -2.64 -10.60
N GLY A 688 -7.49 -3.05 -11.86
CA GLY A 688 -7.39 -4.44 -12.30
C GLY A 688 -5.98 -5.00 -12.15
N ARG A 689 -5.89 -6.28 -11.81
CA ARG A 689 -4.59 -6.95 -11.66
C ARG A 689 -3.96 -7.17 -13.03
N LYS A 690 -2.84 -6.50 -13.29
CA LYS A 690 -1.94 -6.76 -14.41
C LYS A 690 -0.91 -7.81 -13.98
N ARG A 691 -0.65 -8.80 -14.83
CA ARG A 691 0.36 -9.83 -14.55
C ARG A 691 1.74 -9.17 -14.61
N ALA A 692 2.60 -9.45 -13.64
CA ALA A 692 4.03 -9.19 -13.82
C ALA A 692 4.51 -10.10 -14.98
N SER A 693 5.02 -9.46 -16.04
CA SER A 693 5.62 -10.13 -17.21
C SER A 693 6.82 -10.98 -16.82
#